data_AF-F4RU55-F1
#
_entry.id   AF-F4RU55-F1
#
_cell.length_a   1.000
_cell.length_b   1.000
_cell.length_c   1.000
_cell.angle_alpha   90.00
_cell.angle_beta   90.00
_cell.angle_gamma   90.00
#
_symmetry.space_group_name_H-M   'P 1'
#
loop_
_entity.id
_entity.type
_entity.pdbx_description
1 polymer ?
#
loop_
_entity_poly.entity_id
_entity_poly.type
_entity_poly.pdbx_seq_one_letter_code
_entity_poly.pdbx_strand_id
1 'polypeptide(L)'
;MHTSDLRFDLDGPEVCQDLVISPPLCSDSSSKTLIQNESSIIPGKESGECGSRLEEGYLNSYSNATCGTISNESCGNFEPIDWPNLILLTVIMGGSWAFGRYLPEPWANGQSISWARIYVGLIGIIIGTTTGYVLLVRIGKKVYNAVVFSTLIHSDVALNELDRFAEPGPISALQLLRFRFLSDSMSRSKRPYDKRPWSIYILYFLLIVTFSQAGSFLYGRTVLISSITQPQLEKYHLLPVLGGLSAKDIKYAKDMTTSFTDGSKWTVSSLSSLITPSTSNLPFISNKTGTKTSITFTQASSEYFSLNPTTVGPASNLWKAFENQISYNLNSNSNHNLSQDFSLGENLLGQESFGETGLKSVLIEYPLWGSRVSCKTIDEGQIPSQLISRPSSTGSIPDYFMVVANQTIKELLDQVEGDPELVNSNVLFNPTANSSDLTPGQVVIGPWTDDGVALSFQSFMLDNGTTGQGATAIDFILIRLNTSYINSSQSGPLDYEFETTTSLSDSLVGIDGAICITKVSPYLVRAVDSNGLVALKEIISEGNNIDQRITNIHEEIEPELLTTFDNVEDEITSTGKETVFLNAFLNSRNQLKKDNSRDEPYVPNPTLVQMSTINKQSIIPTLAYGKLNSTRTEMVIRSTNSRYFQWYLVGQTRIFGHAYVYRSVAVVKVNILWFTILMITLYFLGLLGILGSPKLPLNLPSQEIRVSTWLSNFSDQVILNNSSSEKIDSIDQSVGNHHHHITIRYRDPKNN
;
A
#
# COMPACT_ATOMS: atom_id res chain seq x y z
N MET A 1 -14.23 -25.06 7.54
CA MET A 1 -13.32 -23.91 7.35
C MET A 1 -13.20 -23.20 8.68
N HIS A 2 -12.01 -23.17 9.28
CA HIS A 2 -11.72 -22.31 10.44
C HIS A 2 -10.95 -21.09 9.94
N THR A 3 -11.40 -19.90 10.28
CA THR A 3 -10.67 -18.64 10.11
C THR A 3 -9.90 -18.36 11.40
N SER A 4 -8.57 -18.46 11.36
CA SER A 4 -7.70 -18.02 12.44
C SER A 4 -7.37 -16.53 12.27
N ASP A 5 -7.70 -15.71 13.26
CA ASP A 5 -7.39 -14.27 13.24
C ASP A 5 -5.88 -14.03 13.24
N LEU A 6 -5.41 -13.19 12.31
CA LEU A 6 -4.08 -12.60 12.34
C LEU A 6 -4.18 -11.15 12.84
N ARG A 7 -3.81 -10.93 14.10
CA ARG A 7 -3.55 -9.58 14.62
C ARG A 7 -2.27 -9.04 14.02
N PHE A 8 -2.30 -7.77 13.64
CA PHE A 8 -1.11 -6.95 13.43
C PHE A 8 -0.84 -6.17 14.72
N ASP A 9 0.13 -6.61 15.51
CA ASP A 9 0.70 -5.77 16.56
C ASP A 9 1.70 -4.80 15.90
N LEU A 10 1.59 -3.51 16.23
CA LEU A 10 2.41 -2.42 15.69
C LEU A 10 3.10 -1.68 16.84
N ASP A 11 4.07 -2.33 17.47
CA ASP A 11 4.91 -1.69 18.48
C ASP A 11 5.90 -0.71 17.83
N GLY A 12 5.78 0.56 18.21
CA GLY A 12 6.72 1.64 17.93
C GLY A 12 6.75 2.57 19.14
N PRO A 13 7.93 3.01 19.62
CA PRO A 13 8.06 3.52 20.98
C PRO A 13 7.45 4.92 21.17
N GLU A 14 6.61 5.07 22.20
CA GLU A 14 6.17 6.37 22.69
C GLU A 14 7.32 7.11 23.39
N VAL A 15 7.42 8.42 23.16
CA VAL A 15 8.33 9.32 23.89
C VAL A 15 7.47 10.20 24.80
N CYS A 16 7.44 9.89 26.09
CA CYS A 16 6.71 10.68 27.08
C CYS A 16 7.37 12.06 27.28
N GLN A 17 6.57 13.11 27.24
CA GLN A 17 6.89 14.41 27.83
C GLN A 17 5.69 14.90 28.64
N ASP A 18 5.88 15.07 29.95
CA ASP A 18 4.84 15.55 30.85
C ASP A 18 4.53 17.04 30.61
N LEU A 19 3.24 17.38 30.54
CA LEU A 19 2.79 18.77 30.61
C LEU A 19 1.67 18.93 31.63
N VAL A 20 2.05 19.22 32.88
CA VAL A 20 1.13 19.50 33.98
C VAL A 20 0.58 20.92 33.84
N ILE A 21 -0.75 21.07 33.83
CA ILE A 21 -1.42 22.38 33.87
C ILE A 21 -2.34 22.45 35.10
N SER A 22 -1.97 23.34 36.03
CA SER A 22 -2.70 23.65 37.26
C SER A 22 -3.64 24.85 37.07
N PRO A 23 -4.70 25.00 37.90
CA PRO A 23 -5.72 26.04 37.70
C PRO A 23 -5.36 27.39 38.35
N PRO A 24 -5.83 28.53 37.79
CA PRO A 24 -5.99 29.77 38.55
C PRO A 24 -7.28 29.70 39.39
N LEU A 25 -7.30 29.95 40.70
CA LEU A 25 -6.92 31.14 41.47
C LEU A 25 -7.83 32.36 41.22
N CYS A 26 -8.66 32.66 42.23
CA CYS A 26 -9.29 33.97 42.41
C CYS A 26 -8.31 34.93 43.10
N SER A 27 -8.33 36.21 42.72
CA SER A 27 -7.72 37.29 43.50
C SER A 27 -8.49 38.58 43.29
N ASP A 28 -8.79 39.28 44.38
CA ASP A 28 -9.74 40.38 44.42
C ASP A 28 -9.08 41.78 44.34
N SER A 29 -9.93 42.78 44.09
CA SER A 29 -9.81 44.18 44.53
C SER A 29 -8.90 45.21 43.83
N SER A 30 -9.39 46.46 43.90
CA SER A 30 -8.72 47.77 43.74
C SER A 30 -8.33 48.25 42.32
N SER A 31 -8.47 49.53 41.97
CA SER A 31 -9.32 50.62 42.52
C SER A 31 -9.27 51.88 41.62
N LYS A 32 -10.36 52.69 41.58
CA LYS A 32 -10.41 54.18 41.45
C LYS A 32 -9.69 54.87 40.25
N THR A 33 -10.05 56.02 39.65
CA THR A 33 -11.13 57.06 39.66
C THR A 33 -10.80 58.02 38.48
N LEU A 34 -11.53 59.05 38.00
CA LEU A 34 -12.77 59.80 38.31
C LEU A 34 -13.15 60.62 37.03
N ILE A 35 -14.25 61.42 37.05
CA ILE A 35 -14.49 62.64 36.21
C ILE A 35 -14.70 62.40 34.69
N GLN A 36 -15.75 62.86 33.99
CA GLN A 36 -17.05 63.53 34.27
C GLN A 36 -17.93 63.38 32.99
N ASN A 37 -19.19 63.83 32.81
CA ASN A 37 -20.08 64.71 33.59
C ASN A 37 -21.59 64.36 33.37
N GLU A 38 -22.49 65.20 33.92
CA GLU A 38 -23.78 65.72 33.40
C GLU A 38 -24.40 65.12 32.10
N SER A 39 -25.72 64.87 31.97
CA SER A 39 -26.91 65.06 32.84
C SER A 39 -28.12 64.30 32.20
N SER A 40 -29.36 64.17 32.71
CA SER A 40 -30.07 64.40 34.00
C SER A 40 -31.53 63.84 33.89
N ILE A 41 -32.45 64.23 34.81
CA ILE A 41 -33.92 63.97 34.84
C ILE A 41 -34.35 62.60 35.43
N ILE A 42 -35.51 62.61 36.13
CA ILE A 42 -35.90 61.70 37.23
C ILE A 42 -37.39 61.22 37.05
N PRO A 43 -38.11 60.56 37.99
CA PRO A 43 -38.40 59.11 37.93
C PRO A 43 -39.89 58.67 37.86
N GLY A 44 -40.08 57.37 37.56
CA GLY A 44 -40.75 56.41 38.47
C GLY A 44 -42.27 56.17 38.39
N LYS A 45 -42.67 54.91 38.70
CA LYS A 45 -43.67 54.58 39.73
C LYS A 45 -43.64 53.08 40.11
N GLU A 46 -44.26 52.71 41.23
CA GLU A 46 -44.25 51.38 41.86
C GLU A 46 -45.64 50.70 41.87
N SER A 47 -45.67 49.47 42.40
CA SER A 47 -46.80 48.73 43.00
C SER A 47 -48.02 48.34 42.13
N GLY A 48 -48.82 47.32 42.48
CA GLY A 48 -48.63 46.30 43.52
C GLY A 48 -49.90 45.47 43.83
N GLU A 49 -49.71 44.38 44.57
CA GLU A 49 -50.72 43.54 45.28
C GLU A 49 -51.82 42.81 44.48
N CYS A 50 -52.25 41.67 45.03
CA CYS A 50 -53.46 40.95 44.63
C CYS A 50 -54.06 40.29 45.88
N GLY A 51 -55.30 40.66 46.23
CA GLY A 51 -55.97 40.27 47.48
C GLY A 51 -56.94 39.10 47.32
N SER A 52 -57.10 38.32 48.40
CA SER A 52 -57.98 37.15 48.46
C SER A 52 -59.41 37.48 48.90
N ARG A 53 -60.39 36.65 48.49
CA ARG A 53 -61.68 36.52 49.18
C ARG A 53 -62.32 35.13 48.97
N LEU A 54 -62.99 34.64 50.01
CA LEU A 54 -63.79 33.41 50.06
C LEU A 54 -65.26 33.77 50.24
N GLU A 55 -66.17 32.90 49.79
CA GLU A 55 -67.52 32.70 50.38
C GLU A 55 -68.12 31.35 49.89
N GLU A 56 -69.10 30.80 50.63
CA GLU A 56 -69.66 29.44 50.47
C GLU A 56 -71.14 29.45 50.01
N GLY A 57 -71.68 28.34 49.45
CA GLY A 57 -73.06 28.37 48.88
C GLY A 57 -73.76 27.06 48.42
N TYR A 58 -73.86 26.04 49.29
CA TYR A 58 -74.95 25.04 49.43
C TYR A 58 -75.84 24.50 48.25
N LEU A 59 -75.78 23.16 48.07
CA LEU A 59 -76.84 22.14 47.77
C LEU A 59 -77.55 21.95 46.39
N ASN A 60 -77.49 20.67 45.93
CA ASN A 60 -78.50 19.82 45.24
C ASN A 60 -79.16 20.28 43.91
N SER A 61 -79.31 19.44 42.86
CA SER A 61 -79.73 18.02 42.85
C SER A 61 -79.46 17.28 41.49
N TYR A 62 -79.87 15.99 41.42
CA TYR A 62 -80.13 15.09 40.25
C TYR A 62 -80.14 15.69 38.81
N SER A 63 -79.73 15.01 37.72
CA SER A 63 -79.55 13.55 37.46
C SER A 63 -78.63 13.25 36.23
N ASN A 64 -78.51 11.97 35.87
CA ASN A 64 -77.64 11.39 34.83
C ASN A 64 -77.63 12.08 33.45
N ALA A 65 -76.43 12.39 32.95
CA ALA A 65 -76.11 12.43 31.52
C ALA A 65 -74.65 11.99 31.30
N THR A 66 -74.41 10.98 30.45
CA THR A 66 -73.08 10.45 30.13
C THR A 66 -72.53 11.00 28.81
N CYS A 67 -71.20 11.00 28.67
CA CYS A 67 -70.44 11.35 27.47
C CYS A 67 -70.56 12.80 26.98
N GLY A 68 -69.62 13.64 27.42
CA GLY A 68 -69.45 15.02 26.96
C GLY A 68 -68.13 15.63 27.41
N THR A 69 -67.06 14.83 27.55
CA THR A 69 -65.74 15.33 27.98
C THR A 69 -65.14 16.20 26.87
N ILE A 70 -65.28 17.52 27.02
CA ILE A 70 -64.62 18.53 26.20
C ILE A 70 -63.11 18.32 26.34
N SER A 71 -62.49 17.68 25.35
CA SER A 71 -61.05 17.50 25.31
C SER A 71 -60.39 18.85 25.07
N ASN A 72 -59.51 19.27 25.97
CA ASN A 72 -58.76 20.54 25.92
C ASN A 72 -58.41 20.95 24.48
N GLU A 73 -58.94 22.09 24.02
CA GLU A 73 -58.62 22.64 22.71
C GLU A 73 -57.14 23.02 22.64
N SER A 74 -56.33 22.12 22.07
CA SER A 74 -54.95 22.49 21.72
C SER A 74 -54.99 23.48 20.56
N CYS A 75 -54.69 24.75 20.85
CA CYS A 75 -54.54 25.86 19.89
C CYS A 75 -53.35 25.71 18.91
N GLY A 76 -53.01 24.46 18.55
CA GLY A 76 -51.99 24.11 17.58
C GLY A 76 -52.56 24.02 16.16
N ASN A 77 -51.92 24.73 15.22
CA ASN A 77 -52.26 24.69 13.79
C ASN A 77 -51.92 23.36 13.09
N PHE A 78 -51.15 22.50 13.75
CA PHE A 78 -50.67 21.22 13.26
C PHE A 78 -51.45 20.06 13.88
N GLU A 79 -51.35 18.90 13.26
CA GLU A 79 -51.93 17.65 13.73
C GLU A 79 -51.18 17.04 14.92
N PRO A 80 -51.80 16.10 15.68
CA PRO A 80 -51.06 15.27 16.62
C PRO A 80 -49.94 14.48 15.93
N ILE A 81 -48.83 14.27 16.64
CA ILE A 81 -47.63 13.61 16.12
C ILE A 81 -47.93 12.15 15.76
N ASP A 82 -47.61 11.79 14.53
CA ASP A 82 -47.70 10.42 14.01
C ASP A 82 -46.49 9.59 14.46
N TRP A 83 -46.55 9.12 15.72
CA TRP A 83 -45.48 8.33 16.33
C TRP A 83 -45.09 7.07 15.53
N PRO A 84 -46.01 6.28 14.95
CA PRO A 84 -45.64 5.14 14.10
C PRO A 84 -44.78 5.54 12.89
N ASN A 85 -45.16 6.61 12.16
CA ASN A 85 -44.35 7.07 11.02
C ASN A 85 -43.03 7.72 11.47
N LEU A 86 -42.97 8.35 12.65
CA LEU A 86 -41.72 8.88 13.21
C LEU A 86 -40.73 7.78 13.59
N ILE A 87 -41.20 6.72 14.27
CA ILE A 87 -40.38 5.55 14.62
C ILE A 87 -39.88 4.87 13.34
N LEU A 88 -40.76 4.68 12.35
CA LEU A 88 -40.41 4.08 11.05
C LEU A 88 -39.34 4.91 10.30
N LEU A 89 -39.47 6.24 10.29
CA LEU A 89 -38.48 7.14 9.70
C LEU A 89 -37.12 7.00 10.39
N THR A 90 -37.08 7.04 11.73
CA THR A 90 -35.84 6.91 12.51
C THR A 90 -35.16 5.56 12.28
N VAL A 91 -35.93 4.47 12.29
CA VAL A 91 -35.41 3.10 12.05
C VAL A 91 -34.86 2.96 10.62
N ILE A 92 -35.58 3.43 9.61
CA ILE A 92 -35.13 3.30 8.21
C ILE A 92 -33.96 4.25 7.89
N MET A 93 -33.92 5.46 8.44
CA MET A 93 -32.78 6.36 8.26
C MET A 93 -31.53 5.86 8.99
N GLY A 94 -31.66 5.41 10.25
CA GLY A 94 -30.55 4.82 11.01
C GLY A 94 -30.03 3.53 10.39
N GLY A 95 -30.92 2.63 9.98
CA GLY A 95 -30.59 1.41 9.26
C GLY A 95 -29.90 1.68 7.91
N SER A 96 -30.39 2.65 7.14
CA SER A 96 -29.78 3.04 5.86
C SER A 96 -28.40 3.69 6.03
N TRP A 97 -28.19 4.46 7.10
CA TRP A 97 -26.86 4.99 7.44
C TRP A 97 -25.89 3.87 7.81
N ALA A 98 -26.30 2.91 8.64
CA ALA A 98 -25.45 1.77 8.97
C ALA A 98 -25.13 0.90 7.73
N PHE A 99 -26.14 0.54 6.96
CA PHE A 99 -26.02 -0.25 5.73
C PHE A 99 -25.09 0.44 4.71
N GLY A 100 -25.30 1.74 4.48
CA GLY A 100 -24.50 2.55 3.56
C GLY A 100 -23.09 2.86 4.03
N ARG A 101 -22.82 2.80 5.34
CA ARG A 101 -21.46 2.91 5.91
C ARG A 101 -20.69 1.62 5.81
N TYR A 102 -21.25 0.48 6.24
CA TYR A 102 -20.47 -0.71 6.57
C TYR A 102 -20.37 -1.78 5.48
N LEU A 103 -21.28 -1.80 4.48
CA LEU A 103 -21.26 -2.84 3.43
C LEU A 103 -20.40 -2.55 2.18
N PRO A 104 -20.21 -1.29 1.71
CA PRO A 104 -19.43 -1.05 0.50
C PRO A 104 -17.96 -1.51 0.61
N GLU A 105 -17.34 -1.29 1.77
CA GLU A 105 -15.93 -1.63 2.00
C GLU A 105 -15.66 -3.15 1.91
N PRO A 106 -16.30 -4.04 2.68
CA PRO A 106 -16.01 -5.47 2.61
C PRO A 106 -16.46 -6.16 1.32
N TRP A 107 -17.41 -5.60 0.56
CA TRP A 107 -17.93 -6.24 -0.67
C TRP A 107 -17.24 -5.75 -1.95
N ALA A 108 -16.72 -4.52 -1.97
CA ALA A 108 -16.16 -3.92 -3.19
C ALA A 108 -14.63 -3.71 -3.16
N ASN A 109 -13.97 -3.80 -2.00
CA ASN A 109 -12.50 -3.76 -1.94
C ASN A 109 -11.90 -5.04 -2.58
N GLY A 110 -10.79 -4.88 -3.31
CA GLY A 110 -10.10 -5.98 -4.00
C GLY A 110 -10.77 -6.46 -5.29
N GLN A 111 -12.01 -6.06 -5.54
CA GLN A 111 -12.75 -6.38 -6.77
C GLN A 111 -12.27 -5.53 -7.96
N SER A 112 -12.70 -5.86 -9.18
CA SER A 112 -12.47 -4.97 -10.32
C SER A 112 -13.31 -3.69 -10.21
N ILE A 113 -12.86 -2.60 -10.85
CA ILE A 113 -13.56 -1.30 -10.85
C ILE A 113 -15.03 -1.44 -11.31
N SER A 114 -15.29 -2.33 -12.27
CA SER A 114 -16.64 -2.63 -12.76
C SER A 114 -17.52 -3.28 -11.68
N TRP A 115 -17.01 -4.32 -11.00
CA TRP A 115 -17.74 -4.98 -9.90
C TRP A 115 -17.96 -4.04 -8.72
N ALA A 116 -16.96 -3.24 -8.34
CA ALA A 116 -17.10 -2.25 -7.27
C ALA A 116 -18.21 -1.22 -7.57
N ARG A 117 -18.31 -0.73 -8.82
CA ARG A 117 -19.41 0.14 -9.26
C ARG A 117 -20.78 -0.55 -9.19
N ILE A 118 -20.86 -1.83 -9.53
CA ILE A 118 -22.10 -2.62 -9.44
C ILE A 118 -22.56 -2.74 -7.98
N TYR A 119 -21.68 -3.15 -7.05
CA TYR A 119 -22.03 -3.28 -5.64
C TYR A 119 -22.45 -1.95 -5.00
N VAL A 120 -21.69 -0.87 -5.23
CA VAL A 120 -22.03 0.47 -4.73
C VAL A 120 -23.34 0.98 -5.35
N GLY A 121 -23.60 0.69 -6.62
CA GLY A 121 -24.85 1.02 -7.29
C GLY A 121 -26.07 0.29 -6.70
N LEU A 122 -25.95 -1.02 -6.46
CA LEU A 122 -27.00 -1.83 -5.83
C LEU A 122 -27.32 -1.35 -4.40
N ILE A 123 -26.29 -1.10 -3.58
CA ILE A 123 -26.44 -0.55 -2.22
C ILE A 123 -27.12 0.82 -2.28
N GLY A 124 -26.73 1.69 -3.22
CA GLY A 124 -27.34 3.00 -3.43
C GLY A 124 -28.80 2.96 -3.89
N ILE A 125 -29.17 1.97 -4.72
CA ILE A 125 -30.56 1.74 -5.12
C ILE A 125 -31.39 1.28 -3.92
N ILE A 126 -30.89 0.35 -3.11
CA ILE A 126 -31.58 -0.12 -1.89
C ILE A 126 -31.81 1.06 -0.92
N ILE A 127 -30.77 1.82 -0.60
CA ILE A 127 -30.86 2.99 0.31
C ILE A 127 -31.80 4.06 -0.25
N GLY A 128 -31.67 4.40 -1.54
CA GLY A 128 -32.50 5.43 -2.17
C GLY A 128 -33.98 5.04 -2.23
N THR A 129 -34.28 3.76 -2.50
CA THR A 129 -35.66 3.27 -2.57
C THR A 129 -36.31 3.12 -1.20
N THR A 130 -35.61 2.65 -0.16
CA THR A 130 -36.17 2.53 1.20
C THR A 130 -36.41 3.92 1.82
N THR A 131 -35.43 4.81 1.77
CA THR A 131 -35.56 6.18 2.30
C THR A 131 -36.59 6.99 1.51
N GLY A 132 -36.56 6.89 0.17
CA GLY A 132 -37.51 7.54 -0.73
C GLY A 132 -38.95 7.05 -0.54
N TYR A 133 -39.16 5.74 -0.33
CA TYR A 133 -40.49 5.18 -0.06
C TYR A 133 -41.11 5.77 1.22
N VAL A 134 -40.36 5.86 2.33
CA VAL A 134 -40.85 6.47 3.58
C VAL A 134 -41.17 7.95 3.36
N LEU A 135 -40.23 8.69 2.76
CA LEU A 135 -40.34 10.12 2.52
C LEU A 135 -41.54 10.47 1.62
N LEU A 136 -41.71 9.78 0.49
CA LEU A 136 -42.74 10.08 -0.50
C LEU A 136 -44.10 9.47 -0.13
N VAL A 137 -44.16 8.18 0.19
CA VAL A 137 -45.42 7.42 0.28
C VAL A 137 -46.12 7.60 1.63
N ARG A 138 -45.37 7.75 2.72
CA ARG A 138 -45.94 8.00 4.07
C ARG A 138 -46.08 9.50 4.34
N ILE A 139 -44.97 10.23 4.26
CA ILE A 139 -44.90 11.63 4.74
C ILE A 139 -45.41 12.59 3.65
N GLY A 140 -44.83 12.52 2.45
CA GLY A 140 -45.17 13.37 1.32
C GLY A 140 -46.63 13.27 0.91
N LYS A 141 -47.17 12.05 0.75
CA LYS A 141 -48.58 11.82 0.43
C LYS A 141 -49.54 12.45 1.44
N LYS A 142 -49.23 12.40 2.74
CA LYS A 142 -50.09 12.99 3.78
C LYS A 142 -50.18 14.52 3.63
N VAL A 143 -49.02 15.17 3.48
CA VAL A 143 -48.94 16.63 3.24
C VAL A 143 -49.64 17.00 1.93
N TYR A 144 -49.40 16.25 0.84
CA TYR A 144 -50.06 16.47 -0.46
C TYR A 144 -51.59 16.40 -0.35
N ASN A 145 -52.13 15.34 0.26
CA ASN A 145 -53.58 15.18 0.47
C ASN A 145 -54.16 16.38 1.25
N ALA A 146 -53.48 16.83 2.32
CA ALA A 146 -53.90 17.99 3.10
C ALA A 146 -53.93 19.27 2.24
N VAL A 147 -52.95 19.47 1.35
CA VAL A 147 -53.01 20.59 0.39
C VAL A 147 -54.17 20.43 -0.61
N VAL A 148 -54.39 19.26 -1.19
CA VAL A 148 -55.48 19.03 -2.16
C VAL A 148 -56.84 19.32 -1.53
N PHE A 149 -57.12 18.76 -0.34
CA PHE A 149 -58.35 19.07 0.41
C PHE A 149 -58.44 20.55 0.80
N SER A 150 -57.33 21.20 1.18
CA SER A 150 -57.37 22.65 1.39
C SER A 150 -57.71 23.41 0.10
N THR A 151 -57.26 22.95 -1.07
CA THR A 151 -57.56 23.62 -2.34
C THR A 151 -59.05 23.49 -2.66
N LEU A 152 -59.63 22.30 -2.47
CA LEU A 152 -61.08 22.07 -2.59
C LEU A 152 -61.89 22.98 -1.66
N ILE A 153 -61.64 22.95 -0.34
CA ILE A 153 -62.45 23.69 0.65
C ILE A 153 -62.49 25.20 0.37
N HIS A 154 -61.47 25.74 -0.31
CA HIS A 154 -61.40 27.16 -0.63
C HIS A 154 -61.64 27.53 -2.11
N SER A 155 -62.16 26.62 -2.94
CA SER A 155 -62.58 26.97 -4.31
C SER A 155 -63.60 25.99 -4.87
N ASP A 156 -64.66 26.54 -5.49
CA ASP A 156 -65.82 25.81 -6.01
C ASP A 156 -65.50 25.02 -7.30
N VAL A 157 -64.53 24.11 -7.21
CA VAL A 157 -63.98 23.33 -8.33
C VAL A 157 -64.87 22.13 -8.61
N ALA A 158 -65.27 21.97 -9.87
CA ALA A 158 -66.04 20.80 -10.29
C ALA A 158 -65.22 19.51 -10.17
N LEU A 159 -65.84 18.42 -9.72
CA LEU A 159 -65.19 17.11 -9.49
C LEU A 159 -64.30 16.64 -10.67
N ASN A 160 -64.73 16.91 -11.91
CA ASN A 160 -64.03 16.54 -13.14
C ASN A 160 -62.68 17.24 -13.34
N GLU A 161 -62.48 18.44 -12.76
CA GLU A 161 -61.17 19.10 -12.79
C GLU A 161 -60.23 18.57 -11.71
N LEU A 162 -60.78 17.96 -10.65
CA LEU A 162 -60.04 17.54 -9.48
C LEU A 162 -59.33 16.19 -9.63
N ASP A 163 -59.78 15.35 -10.58
CA ASP A 163 -59.14 14.08 -10.94
C ASP A 163 -57.64 14.27 -11.29
N ARG A 164 -57.30 15.42 -11.88
CA ARG A 164 -55.93 15.88 -12.19
C ARG A 164 -55.03 16.06 -10.96
N PHE A 165 -55.60 16.07 -9.76
CA PHE A 165 -54.92 16.19 -8.46
C PHE A 165 -55.14 14.97 -7.55
N ALA A 166 -55.77 13.90 -8.03
CA ALA A 166 -56.03 12.71 -7.23
C ALA A 166 -54.75 11.89 -6.97
N GLU A 167 -53.82 11.84 -7.93
CA GLU A 167 -52.55 11.13 -7.80
C GLU A 167 -51.42 12.03 -7.26
N PRO A 168 -50.74 11.66 -6.16
CA PRO A 168 -49.64 12.43 -5.59
C PRO A 168 -48.35 12.28 -6.41
N GLY A 169 -48.01 13.28 -7.22
CA GLY A 169 -46.80 13.29 -8.05
C GLY A 169 -46.27 14.69 -8.33
N PRO A 170 -45.06 14.82 -8.90
CA PRO A 170 -44.44 16.12 -9.15
C PRO A 170 -45.23 16.96 -10.17
N ILE A 171 -45.81 16.32 -11.19
CA ILE A 171 -46.60 17.00 -12.22
C ILE A 171 -47.92 17.54 -11.63
N SER A 172 -48.67 16.71 -10.90
CA SER A 172 -49.93 17.13 -10.27
C SER A 172 -49.69 18.18 -9.17
N ALA A 173 -48.58 18.11 -8.44
CA ALA A 173 -48.16 19.16 -7.50
C ALA A 173 -47.79 20.49 -8.20
N LEU A 174 -47.06 20.46 -9.33
CA LEU A 174 -46.78 21.67 -10.12
C LEU A 174 -48.05 22.27 -10.75
N GLN A 175 -48.99 21.44 -11.20
CA GLN A 175 -50.29 21.90 -11.69
C GLN A 175 -51.12 22.52 -10.55
N LEU A 176 -51.15 21.91 -9.37
CA LEU A 176 -51.82 22.43 -8.17
C LEU A 176 -51.21 23.76 -7.71
N LEU A 177 -49.88 23.89 -7.77
CA LEU A 177 -49.16 25.13 -7.48
C LEU A 177 -49.55 26.24 -8.48
N ARG A 178 -49.53 25.94 -9.78
CA ARG A 178 -49.94 26.87 -10.85
C ARG A 178 -51.40 27.29 -10.69
N PHE A 179 -52.31 26.36 -10.45
CA PHE A 179 -53.73 26.63 -10.22
C PHE A 179 -53.92 27.57 -9.01
N ARG A 180 -53.20 27.32 -7.91
CA ARG A 180 -53.25 28.13 -6.69
C ARG A 180 -52.59 29.51 -6.80
N PHE A 181 -51.68 29.72 -7.76
CA PHE A 181 -51.14 31.04 -8.07
C PHE A 181 -51.99 31.85 -9.07
N LEU A 182 -52.72 31.18 -9.98
CA LEU A 182 -53.54 31.85 -10.99
C LEU A 182 -54.99 32.10 -10.54
N SER A 183 -55.50 31.34 -9.57
CA SER A 183 -56.88 31.50 -9.08
C SER A 183 -56.96 32.62 -8.03
N ASP A 184 -57.61 33.71 -8.40
CA ASP A 184 -57.71 34.94 -7.59
C ASP A 184 -58.57 34.74 -6.32
N SER A 185 -59.38 33.68 -6.27
CA SER A 185 -60.06 33.17 -5.06
C SER A 185 -59.09 32.56 -4.04
N MET A 186 -57.80 32.46 -4.37
CA MET A 186 -56.75 31.90 -3.51
C MET A 186 -55.82 32.90 -2.84
N SER A 187 -56.08 34.20 -3.00
CA SER A 187 -55.46 35.20 -2.14
C SER A 187 -55.86 35.00 -0.66
N ARG A 188 -54.88 35.05 0.23
CA ARG A 188 -55.09 35.02 1.69
C ARG A 188 -55.89 36.22 2.20
N SER A 189 -55.88 37.35 1.48
CA SER A 189 -56.65 38.55 1.87
C SER A 189 -58.17 38.34 1.81
N LYS A 190 -58.63 37.38 1.00
CA LYS A 190 -60.07 37.04 0.84
C LYS A 190 -60.54 35.94 1.80
N ARG A 191 -59.68 35.48 2.72
CA ARG A 191 -59.88 34.26 3.54
C ARG A 191 -59.63 34.55 5.03
N PRO A 192 -60.61 35.08 5.79
CA PRO A 192 -60.41 35.38 7.21
C PRO A 192 -60.23 34.12 8.07
N TYR A 193 -60.83 32.99 7.65
CA TYR A 193 -60.86 31.72 8.40
C TYR A 193 -59.60 30.87 8.27
N ASP A 194 -58.76 31.08 7.24
CA ASP A 194 -57.49 30.37 7.08
C ASP A 194 -56.42 31.25 6.42
N LYS A 195 -55.33 31.47 7.16
CA LYS A 195 -54.18 32.30 6.78
C LYS A 195 -52.95 31.46 6.43
N ARG A 196 -53.03 30.12 6.44
CA ARG A 196 -51.88 29.21 6.31
C ARG A 196 -51.24 29.30 4.92
N PRO A 197 -49.90 29.21 4.82
CA PRO A 197 -49.16 29.42 3.57
C PRO A 197 -49.11 28.14 2.70
N TRP A 198 -50.27 27.60 2.31
CA TRP A 198 -50.42 26.31 1.63
C TRP A 198 -49.49 26.07 0.42
N SER A 199 -49.15 27.10 -0.36
CA SER A 199 -48.20 26.98 -1.48
C SER A 199 -46.78 26.56 -1.04
N ILE A 200 -46.37 26.87 0.19
CA ILE A 200 -45.08 26.41 0.77
C ILE A 200 -45.11 24.90 0.98
N TYR A 201 -46.25 24.32 1.39
CA TYR A 201 -46.39 22.87 1.56
C TYR A 201 -46.33 22.12 0.23
N ILE A 202 -46.75 22.75 -0.89
CA ILE A 202 -46.55 22.20 -2.24
C ILE A 202 -45.07 22.22 -2.64
N LEU A 203 -44.38 23.35 -2.42
CA LEU A 203 -42.94 23.47 -2.69
C LEU A 203 -42.13 22.48 -1.85
N TYR A 204 -42.53 22.29 -0.59
CA TYR A 204 -41.95 21.30 0.31
C TYR A 204 -42.23 19.85 -0.15
N PHE A 205 -43.44 19.52 -0.63
CA PHE A 205 -43.71 18.22 -1.26
C PHE A 205 -42.86 17.99 -2.51
N LEU A 206 -42.73 18.98 -3.39
CA LEU A 206 -41.85 18.91 -4.58
C LEU A 206 -40.39 18.70 -4.18
N LEU A 207 -39.94 19.31 -3.09
CA LEU A 207 -38.62 19.10 -2.52
C LEU A 207 -38.46 17.66 -1.99
N ILE A 208 -39.43 17.11 -1.24
CA ILE A 208 -39.45 15.69 -0.85
C ILE A 208 -39.27 14.78 -2.07
N VAL A 209 -40.09 14.98 -3.12
CA VAL A 209 -40.04 14.14 -4.33
C VAL A 209 -38.67 14.24 -5.01
N THR A 210 -38.09 15.45 -5.08
CA THR A 210 -36.76 15.68 -5.66
C THR A 210 -35.66 14.95 -4.88
N PHE A 211 -35.63 15.08 -3.55
CA PHE A 211 -34.65 14.38 -2.70
C PHE A 211 -34.87 12.86 -2.68
N SER A 212 -36.13 12.40 -2.72
CA SER A 212 -36.49 10.98 -2.84
C SER A 212 -35.99 10.35 -4.14
N GLN A 213 -36.01 11.08 -5.25
CA GLN A 213 -35.51 10.59 -6.55
C GLN A 213 -33.99 10.72 -6.66
N ALA A 214 -33.40 11.80 -6.12
CA ALA A 214 -31.97 12.03 -6.15
C ALA A 214 -31.16 11.18 -5.15
N GLY A 215 -31.78 10.62 -4.12
CA GLY A 215 -31.10 9.97 -2.99
C GLY A 215 -30.10 8.87 -3.37
N SER A 216 -30.43 8.00 -4.32
CA SER A 216 -29.54 6.92 -4.80
C SER A 216 -28.32 7.47 -5.57
N PHE A 217 -28.53 8.49 -6.40
CA PHE A 217 -27.44 9.19 -7.11
C PHE A 217 -26.54 9.96 -6.15
N LEU A 218 -27.13 10.68 -5.18
CA LEU A 218 -26.39 11.41 -4.16
C LEU A 218 -25.55 10.46 -3.29
N TYR A 219 -26.11 9.30 -2.88
CA TYR A 219 -25.34 8.26 -2.22
C TYR A 219 -24.13 7.81 -3.06
N GLY A 220 -24.35 7.51 -4.34
CA GLY A 220 -23.28 7.14 -5.28
C GLY A 220 -22.20 8.21 -5.48
N ARG A 221 -22.46 9.48 -5.13
CA ARG A 221 -21.47 10.56 -5.11
C ARG A 221 -20.73 10.71 -3.78
N THR A 222 -21.22 10.11 -2.70
CA THR A 222 -20.51 10.06 -1.40
C THR A 222 -19.49 8.93 -1.31
N VAL A 223 -19.58 7.92 -2.20
CA VAL A 223 -18.66 6.78 -2.23
C VAL A 223 -17.53 7.05 -3.23
N LEU A 224 -16.30 7.08 -2.73
CA LEU A 224 -15.10 7.21 -3.56
C LEU A 224 -14.62 5.81 -3.98
N ILE A 225 -14.47 5.60 -5.29
CA ILE A 225 -13.91 4.38 -5.87
C ILE A 225 -12.59 4.76 -6.55
N SER A 226 -11.48 4.38 -5.93
CA SER A 226 -10.12 4.55 -6.45
C SER A 226 -9.56 3.23 -6.96
N SER A 227 -8.69 3.26 -7.97
CA SER A 227 -7.94 2.10 -8.45
C SER A 227 -6.53 2.08 -7.86
N ILE A 228 -6.07 0.91 -7.41
CA ILE A 228 -4.68 0.65 -7.05
C ILE A 228 -4.19 -0.55 -7.87
N THR A 229 -2.99 -0.46 -8.44
CA THR A 229 -2.31 -1.59 -9.09
C THR A 229 -1.56 -2.40 -8.04
N GLN A 230 -1.85 -3.70 -7.95
CA GLN A 230 -1.15 -4.63 -7.06
C GLN A 230 -0.79 -5.91 -7.83
N PRO A 231 0.36 -6.56 -7.55
CA PRO A 231 0.70 -7.84 -8.18
C PRO A 231 -0.31 -8.91 -7.73
N GLN A 232 -0.85 -9.69 -8.67
CA GLN A 232 -1.69 -10.82 -8.34
C GLN A 232 -0.81 -12.03 -7.99
N LEU A 233 -0.51 -12.22 -6.70
CA LEU A 233 0.37 -13.30 -6.22
C LEU A 233 -0.25 -14.72 -6.29
N GLU A 234 -1.52 -14.84 -6.68
CA GLU A 234 -2.26 -16.11 -6.75
C GLU A 234 -2.00 -16.90 -8.04
N LYS A 235 -1.57 -16.23 -9.12
CA LYS A 235 -1.35 -16.80 -10.46
C LYS A 235 -0.08 -16.25 -11.06
N TYR A 236 0.70 -17.09 -11.73
CA TYR A 236 1.95 -16.71 -12.39
C TYR A 236 2.03 -17.32 -13.78
N HIS A 237 2.83 -16.69 -14.63
CA HIS A 237 3.23 -17.24 -15.93
C HIS A 237 4.69 -17.68 -15.83
N LEU A 238 5.03 -18.83 -16.42
CA LEU A 238 6.42 -19.24 -16.56
C LEU A 238 7.12 -18.35 -17.59
N LEU A 239 8.24 -17.75 -17.19
CA LEU A 239 9.06 -16.87 -18.02
C LEU A 239 10.49 -17.44 -18.08
N PRO A 240 11.07 -17.67 -19.28
CA PRO A 240 12.49 -17.96 -19.39
C PRO A 240 13.32 -16.70 -19.12
N VAL A 241 14.26 -16.79 -18.16
CA VAL A 241 15.17 -15.73 -17.73
C VAL A 241 16.62 -16.18 -17.97
N LEU A 242 17.56 -15.28 -18.29
CA LEU A 242 18.99 -15.63 -18.35
C LEU A 242 19.57 -15.82 -16.94
N GLY A 243 20.19 -16.97 -16.68
CA GLY A 243 20.75 -17.29 -15.36
C GLY A 243 21.70 -18.48 -15.29
N GLY A 244 21.47 -19.53 -16.09
CA GLY A 244 22.29 -20.75 -16.07
C GLY A 244 23.58 -20.63 -16.90
N LEU A 245 24.57 -21.46 -16.57
CA LEU A 245 25.87 -21.54 -17.27
C LEU A 245 25.84 -22.72 -18.25
N SER A 246 25.99 -22.43 -19.55
CA SER A 246 25.94 -23.46 -20.59
C SER A 246 27.24 -24.26 -20.69
N ALA A 247 27.20 -25.44 -21.32
CA ALA A 247 28.39 -26.24 -21.60
C ALA A 247 29.47 -25.49 -22.41
N LYS A 248 29.07 -24.48 -23.22
CA LYS A 248 30.02 -23.58 -23.90
C LYS A 248 30.72 -22.66 -22.91
N ASP A 249 29.97 -22.09 -21.97
CA ASP A 249 30.49 -21.14 -20.96
C ASP A 249 31.46 -21.83 -19.99
N ILE A 250 31.14 -23.07 -19.60
CA ILE A 250 32.03 -23.94 -18.79
C ILE A 250 33.33 -24.26 -19.54
N LYS A 251 33.25 -24.58 -20.85
CA LYS A 251 34.44 -24.81 -21.68
C LYS A 251 35.30 -23.56 -21.78
N TYR A 252 34.70 -22.42 -22.12
CA TYR A 252 35.43 -21.14 -22.24
C TYR A 252 36.13 -20.75 -20.93
N ALA A 253 35.47 -20.92 -19.78
CA ALA A 253 36.13 -20.71 -18.50
C ALA A 253 37.33 -21.65 -18.33
N LYS A 254 37.16 -22.97 -18.56
CA LYS A 254 38.25 -23.95 -18.44
C LYS A 254 39.46 -23.61 -19.32
N ASP A 255 39.21 -23.17 -20.56
CA ASP A 255 40.25 -22.79 -21.52
C ASP A 255 41.02 -21.52 -21.09
N MET A 256 40.45 -20.68 -20.22
CA MET A 256 41.09 -19.46 -19.68
C MET A 256 41.71 -19.61 -18.29
N THR A 257 41.59 -20.76 -17.61
CA THR A 257 42.03 -20.91 -16.21
C THR A 257 43.49 -20.50 -15.99
N THR A 258 44.40 -20.82 -16.91
CA THR A 258 45.83 -20.43 -16.83
C THR A 258 46.02 -18.91 -16.75
N SER A 259 45.22 -18.13 -17.49
CA SER A 259 45.31 -16.65 -17.47
C SER A 259 44.95 -16.03 -16.11
N PHE A 260 44.22 -16.76 -15.25
CA PHE A 260 43.87 -16.32 -13.90
C PHE A 260 44.81 -16.89 -12.81
N THR A 261 45.40 -18.07 -13.03
CA THR A 261 46.34 -18.69 -12.10
C THR A 261 47.77 -18.18 -12.26
N ASP A 262 48.19 -17.87 -13.49
CA ASP A 262 49.54 -17.42 -13.78
C ASP A 262 49.71 -15.98 -13.28
N GLY A 263 50.86 -15.68 -12.65
CA GLY A 263 51.10 -14.45 -11.86
C GLY A 263 51.06 -13.10 -12.60
N SER A 264 50.60 -13.08 -13.86
CA SER A 264 50.40 -11.89 -14.68
C SER A 264 49.11 -11.11 -14.38
N LYS A 265 48.29 -11.57 -13.41
CA LYS A 265 47.12 -10.86 -12.84
C LYS A 265 46.08 -10.40 -13.89
N TRP A 266 45.75 -11.22 -14.89
CA TRP A 266 44.71 -10.83 -15.85
C TRP A 266 43.31 -10.71 -15.21
N THR A 267 42.48 -9.87 -15.83
CA THR A 267 41.06 -9.70 -15.53
C THR A 267 40.32 -9.66 -16.87
N VAL A 268 39.07 -10.14 -16.91
CA VAL A 268 38.30 -10.23 -18.17
C VAL A 268 38.04 -8.85 -18.79
N SER A 269 37.94 -7.81 -17.95
CA SER A 269 37.82 -6.41 -18.39
C SER A 269 38.82 -5.50 -17.66
N SER A 270 39.12 -4.34 -18.27
CA SER A 270 39.70 -3.22 -17.53
C SER A 270 38.64 -2.60 -16.60
N LEU A 271 39.10 -1.84 -15.59
CA LEU A 271 38.23 -1.07 -14.70
C LEU A 271 37.48 0.07 -15.42
N SER A 272 37.89 0.40 -16.65
CA SER A 272 37.43 1.54 -17.45
C SER A 272 36.51 1.19 -18.63
N SER A 273 36.33 -0.09 -18.97
CA SER A 273 35.69 -0.53 -20.22
C SER A 273 34.28 -1.12 -20.07
N LEU A 274 33.77 -1.28 -18.85
CA LEU A 274 32.45 -1.85 -18.60
C LEU A 274 31.48 -0.84 -18.01
N ILE A 275 30.22 -0.92 -18.47
CA ILE A 275 29.07 -0.59 -17.65
C ILE A 275 29.04 -1.65 -16.53
N THR A 276 29.74 -1.41 -15.42
CA THR A 276 29.73 -2.36 -14.31
C THR A 276 28.32 -2.44 -13.74
N PRO A 277 27.73 -3.63 -13.56
CA PRO A 277 26.37 -3.75 -13.06
C PRO A 277 26.25 -3.13 -11.67
N SER A 278 25.10 -2.50 -11.42
CA SER A 278 24.78 -1.94 -10.12
C SER A 278 24.66 -3.04 -9.06
N THR A 279 25.06 -2.71 -7.83
CA THR A 279 25.14 -3.65 -6.71
C THR A 279 23.96 -3.42 -5.77
N SER A 280 23.08 -4.41 -5.63
CA SER A 280 21.95 -4.34 -4.70
C SER A 280 22.28 -5.03 -3.38
N ASN A 281 21.84 -4.46 -2.26
CA ASN A 281 21.99 -5.06 -0.93
C ASN A 281 20.59 -5.26 -0.34
N LEU A 282 20.16 -6.51 -0.20
CA LEU A 282 18.87 -6.86 0.39
C LEU A 282 19.05 -7.36 1.83
N PRO A 283 18.17 -6.99 2.76
CA PRO A 283 18.16 -7.59 4.10
C PRO A 283 17.66 -9.03 4.02
N PHE A 284 18.29 -9.92 4.77
CA PHE A 284 17.88 -11.32 4.95
C PHE A 284 17.77 -11.61 6.44
N ILE A 285 16.87 -12.52 6.84
CA ILE A 285 16.80 -13.03 8.20
C ILE A 285 17.31 -14.47 8.17
N SER A 286 18.39 -14.73 8.90
CA SER A 286 19.03 -16.03 8.98
C SER A 286 18.10 -17.07 9.59
N ASN A 287 17.79 -18.15 8.86
CA ASN A 287 17.03 -19.27 9.41
C ASN A 287 17.80 -20.03 10.51
N LYS A 288 19.15 -20.00 10.48
CA LYS A 288 20.01 -20.64 11.48
C LYS A 288 20.17 -19.81 12.75
N THR A 289 20.42 -18.49 12.61
CA THR A 289 20.84 -17.63 13.73
C THR A 289 19.80 -16.60 14.16
N GLY A 290 18.72 -16.42 13.39
CA GLY A 290 17.75 -15.33 13.57
C GLY A 290 18.30 -13.93 13.29
N THR A 291 19.60 -13.79 12.98
CA THR A 291 20.23 -12.48 12.77
C THR A 291 19.84 -11.87 11.41
N LYS A 292 19.73 -10.55 11.37
CA LYS A 292 19.46 -9.79 10.15
C LYS A 292 20.77 -9.52 9.41
N THR A 293 21.09 -10.37 8.46
CA THR A 293 22.26 -10.21 7.57
C THR A 293 21.88 -9.38 6.34
N SER A 294 22.87 -8.96 5.56
CA SER A 294 22.65 -8.31 4.26
C SER A 294 23.36 -9.11 3.17
N ILE A 295 22.60 -9.45 2.13
CA ILE A 295 23.10 -10.24 0.99
C ILE A 295 23.25 -9.31 -0.19
N THR A 296 24.44 -9.33 -0.78
CA THR A 296 24.79 -8.49 -1.93
C THR A 296 24.54 -9.27 -3.22
N PHE A 297 23.83 -8.65 -4.15
CA PHE A 297 23.47 -9.19 -5.47
C PHE A 297 23.94 -8.26 -6.59
N THR A 298 24.24 -8.84 -7.74
CA THR A 298 24.33 -8.12 -9.00
C THR A 298 22.93 -7.76 -9.50
N GLN A 299 22.70 -6.52 -9.90
CA GLN A 299 21.42 -6.13 -10.51
C GLN A 299 21.35 -6.67 -11.95
N ALA A 300 20.24 -7.32 -12.29
CA ALA A 300 19.94 -7.79 -13.64
C ALA A 300 19.56 -6.63 -14.57
N SER A 301 19.85 -6.77 -15.87
CA SER A 301 19.28 -5.91 -16.91
C SER A 301 17.89 -6.42 -17.32
N SER A 302 17.07 -5.54 -17.90
CA SER A 302 15.78 -5.91 -18.52
C SER A 302 15.94 -6.95 -19.66
N GLU A 303 17.09 -6.93 -20.35
CA GLU A 303 17.45 -7.91 -21.39
C GLU A 303 17.41 -9.36 -20.92
N TYR A 304 17.71 -9.63 -19.63
CA TYR A 304 17.66 -11.00 -19.07
C TYR A 304 16.27 -11.61 -19.10
N PHE A 305 15.23 -10.77 -19.18
CA PHE A 305 13.82 -11.14 -19.16
C PHE A 305 13.17 -10.98 -20.55
N SER A 306 13.98 -10.76 -21.59
CA SER A 306 13.54 -10.81 -22.98
C SER A 306 13.36 -12.27 -23.43
N LEU A 307 12.22 -12.56 -24.07
CA LEU A 307 11.94 -13.86 -24.70
C LEU A 307 12.97 -14.21 -25.80
N ASN A 308 13.55 -13.20 -26.43
CA ASN A 308 14.62 -13.33 -27.41
C ASN A 308 15.74 -12.33 -27.07
N PRO A 309 16.67 -12.68 -26.16
CA PRO A 309 17.78 -11.81 -25.81
C PRO A 309 18.79 -11.82 -26.96
N THR A 310 18.83 -10.73 -27.73
CA THR A 310 19.86 -10.49 -28.74
C THR A 310 21.26 -10.42 -28.13
N THR A 311 21.33 -10.09 -26.84
CA THR A 311 22.51 -10.18 -25.98
C THR A 311 22.65 -11.58 -25.36
N VAL A 312 23.57 -12.34 -25.92
CA VAL A 312 24.28 -13.44 -25.24
C VAL A 312 24.69 -13.00 -23.82
N GLY A 313 24.42 -13.82 -22.80
CA GLY A 313 24.57 -13.45 -21.38
C GLY A 313 25.98 -12.95 -20.99
N PRO A 314 26.14 -12.16 -19.91
CA PRO A 314 27.34 -11.36 -19.73
C PRO A 314 28.62 -12.17 -19.65
N ALA A 315 28.62 -13.29 -18.90
CA ALA A 315 29.77 -14.19 -18.83
C ALA A 315 30.22 -14.59 -20.25
N SER A 316 29.28 -15.09 -21.05
CA SER A 316 29.51 -15.59 -22.40
C SER A 316 29.83 -14.53 -23.45
N ASN A 317 29.32 -13.29 -23.31
CA ASN A 317 29.71 -12.18 -24.17
C ASN A 317 31.14 -11.72 -23.85
N LEU A 318 31.53 -11.73 -22.57
CA LEU A 318 32.87 -11.36 -22.12
C LEU A 318 33.91 -12.45 -22.42
N TRP A 319 33.55 -13.74 -22.31
CA TRP A 319 34.38 -14.85 -22.77
C TRP A 319 34.65 -14.76 -24.29
N LYS A 320 33.63 -14.48 -25.11
CA LYS A 320 33.78 -14.25 -26.56
C LYS A 320 34.58 -12.97 -26.89
N ALA A 321 34.47 -11.92 -26.08
CA ALA A 321 35.26 -10.69 -26.28
C ALA A 321 36.77 -10.94 -26.14
N PHE A 322 37.18 -11.90 -25.30
CA PHE A 322 38.57 -12.36 -25.18
C PHE A 322 39.02 -13.17 -26.41
N GLU A 323 38.16 -14.07 -26.92
CA GLU A 323 38.39 -14.84 -28.16
C GLU A 323 38.56 -13.92 -29.39
N ASN A 324 37.78 -12.84 -29.46
CA ASN A 324 37.83 -11.83 -30.54
C ASN A 324 39.13 -10.96 -30.55
N GLN A 325 40.01 -11.04 -29.54
CA GLN A 325 41.36 -10.46 -29.64
C GLN A 325 42.38 -11.40 -30.30
N ILE A 326 42.03 -12.67 -30.52
CA ILE A 326 42.91 -13.71 -31.06
C ILE A 326 42.51 -14.11 -32.50
N SER A 327 41.27 -13.86 -32.96
CA SER A 327 40.87 -14.06 -34.37
C SER A 327 39.73 -13.15 -34.84
N TYR A 328 39.69 -12.92 -36.17
CA TYR A 328 38.85 -11.94 -36.86
C TYR A 328 37.50 -12.51 -37.38
N ASN A 329 36.61 -11.60 -37.79
CA ASN A 329 35.39 -11.80 -38.61
C ASN A 329 34.19 -12.57 -37.97
N LEU A 330 33.14 -11.81 -37.66
CA LEU A 330 31.78 -12.32 -37.42
C LEU A 330 30.83 -11.95 -38.59
N ASN A 331 30.78 -12.82 -39.62
CA ASN A 331 29.71 -12.79 -40.62
C ASN A 331 28.45 -13.47 -40.04
N SER A 332 27.72 -12.75 -39.18
CA SER A 332 26.53 -13.28 -38.48
C SER A 332 25.26 -13.26 -39.36
N ASN A 333 25.28 -13.96 -40.50
CA ASN A 333 24.10 -14.19 -41.33
C ASN A 333 23.20 -15.29 -40.71
N SER A 334 22.56 -14.98 -39.59
CA SER A 334 21.59 -15.85 -38.92
C SER A 334 20.19 -15.23 -38.95
N ASN A 335 19.50 -15.39 -40.08
CA ASN A 335 18.11 -14.95 -40.25
C ASN A 335 17.16 -15.88 -39.48
N HIS A 336 17.14 -15.80 -38.14
CA HIS A 336 16.05 -16.34 -37.34
C HIS A 336 14.82 -15.44 -37.46
N ASN A 337 13.64 -16.04 -37.64
CA ASN A 337 12.39 -15.32 -37.85
C ASN A 337 11.88 -14.71 -36.53
N LEU A 338 12.36 -13.51 -36.22
CA LEU A 338 12.09 -12.77 -34.97
C LEU A 338 10.58 -12.54 -34.64
N SER A 339 9.69 -12.77 -35.62
CA SER A 339 8.28 -12.39 -35.57
C SER A 339 7.33 -13.45 -34.97
N GLN A 340 7.74 -14.72 -34.80
CA GLN A 340 6.86 -15.74 -34.23
C GLN A 340 6.89 -15.72 -32.70
N ASP A 341 8.07 -15.80 -32.09
CA ASP A 341 8.22 -15.92 -30.62
C ASP A 341 7.65 -14.69 -29.86
N PHE A 342 7.75 -13.49 -30.45
CA PHE A 342 7.23 -12.26 -29.85
C PHE A 342 5.70 -12.30 -29.69
N SER A 343 4.99 -12.91 -30.65
CA SER A 343 3.54 -13.06 -30.60
C SER A 343 3.08 -14.00 -29.48
N LEU A 344 3.90 -14.99 -29.09
CA LEU A 344 3.61 -15.83 -27.94
C LEU A 344 3.59 -15.01 -26.65
N GLY A 345 4.58 -14.13 -26.46
CA GLY A 345 4.66 -13.24 -25.29
C GLY A 345 3.46 -12.32 -25.13
N GLU A 346 3.07 -11.63 -26.21
CA GLU A 346 1.89 -10.75 -26.23
C GLU A 346 0.59 -11.53 -25.96
N ASN A 347 0.46 -12.75 -26.48
CA ASN A 347 -0.71 -13.61 -26.24
C ASN A 347 -0.79 -14.14 -24.79
N LEU A 348 0.35 -14.49 -24.18
CA LEU A 348 0.42 -15.13 -22.85
C LEU A 348 0.25 -14.15 -21.68
N LEU A 349 0.92 -12.99 -21.75
CA LEU A 349 0.92 -11.98 -20.67
C LEU A 349 0.03 -10.77 -20.99
N GLY A 350 -0.55 -10.72 -22.17
CA GLY A 350 -1.42 -9.64 -22.65
C GLY A 350 -0.64 -8.44 -23.20
N GLN A 351 -1.21 -7.82 -24.24
CA GLN A 351 -0.61 -6.70 -24.98
C GLN A 351 -0.41 -5.41 -24.16
N GLU A 352 -0.95 -5.32 -22.94
CA GLU A 352 -0.66 -4.22 -22.00
C GLU A 352 0.60 -4.47 -21.15
N SER A 353 1.04 -5.73 -21.01
CA SER A 353 2.19 -6.14 -20.17
C SER A 353 3.51 -6.19 -20.95
N PHE A 354 3.46 -6.38 -22.27
CA PHE A 354 4.62 -6.27 -23.16
C PHE A 354 4.60 -4.91 -23.88
N GLY A 355 5.73 -4.20 -23.85
CA GLY A 355 5.99 -3.10 -24.77
C GLY A 355 7.07 -3.47 -25.79
N GLU A 356 7.31 -2.58 -26.75
CA GLU A 356 8.38 -2.69 -27.77
C GLU A 356 9.81 -2.91 -27.20
N THR A 357 9.97 -2.76 -25.88
CA THR A 357 11.24 -2.88 -25.14
C THR A 357 11.21 -3.97 -24.05
N GLY A 358 10.25 -4.90 -24.09
CA GLY A 358 10.09 -5.98 -23.12
C GLY A 358 8.98 -5.78 -22.07
N LEU A 359 9.04 -6.57 -21.00
CA LEU A 359 8.04 -6.62 -19.92
C LEU A 359 7.96 -5.28 -19.16
N LYS A 360 6.76 -4.72 -19.02
CA LYS A 360 6.51 -3.49 -18.25
C LYS A 360 5.49 -3.75 -17.16
N SER A 361 5.80 -3.28 -15.94
CA SER A 361 4.90 -3.44 -14.77
C SER A 361 4.57 -4.90 -14.45
N VAL A 362 5.59 -5.76 -14.45
CA VAL A 362 5.50 -7.17 -14.03
C VAL A 362 6.37 -7.40 -12.81
N LEU A 363 5.90 -8.21 -11.86
CA LEU A 363 6.66 -8.68 -10.72
C LEU A 363 7.25 -10.04 -11.07
N ILE A 364 8.56 -10.21 -11.02
CA ILE A 364 9.25 -11.43 -11.46
C ILE A 364 9.97 -12.07 -10.27
N GLU A 365 9.76 -13.36 -10.07
CA GLU A 365 10.49 -14.16 -9.08
C GLU A 365 11.40 -15.15 -9.81
N TYR A 366 12.70 -15.13 -9.53
CA TYR A 366 13.67 -15.99 -10.21
C TYR A 366 14.89 -16.25 -9.32
N PRO A 367 15.60 -17.38 -9.48
CA PRO A 367 16.78 -17.66 -8.68
C PRO A 367 18.00 -16.87 -9.18
N LEU A 368 18.75 -16.28 -8.25
CA LEU A 368 19.92 -15.44 -8.49
C LEU A 368 21.05 -15.75 -7.51
N TRP A 369 22.30 -15.69 -7.99
CA TRP A 369 23.49 -15.82 -7.14
C TRP A 369 23.68 -14.59 -6.24
N GLY A 370 23.64 -14.80 -4.93
CA GLY A 370 23.93 -13.78 -3.92
C GLY A 370 25.15 -14.15 -3.07
N SER A 371 25.85 -13.15 -2.52
CA SER A 371 27.01 -13.40 -1.64
C SER A 371 26.84 -12.82 -0.25
N ARG A 372 27.16 -13.64 0.76
CA ARG A 372 27.49 -13.22 2.12
C ARG A 372 29.02 -13.14 2.25
N VAL A 373 29.52 -12.14 2.97
CA VAL A 373 30.94 -12.02 3.31
C VAL A 373 31.06 -11.58 4.75
N SER A 374 31.85 -12.26 5.58
CA SER A 374 32.27 -11.78 6.89
C SER A 374 33.80 -11.61 6.91
N CYS A 375 34.30 -10.62 7.65
CA CYS A 375 35.73 -10.40 7.86
C CYS A 375 36.06 -10.22 9.35
N LYS A 376 37.25 -10.68 9.77
CA LYS A 376 37.85 -10.39 11.07
C LYS A 376 39.27 -9.88 10.85
N THR A 377 39.53 -8.67 11.33
CA THR A 377 40.88 -8.09 11.41
C THR A 377 41.71 -8.85 12.44
N ILE A 378 43.03 -8.82 12.30
CA ILE A 378 43.93 -9.35 13.33
C ILE A 378 44.05 -8.32 14.46
N ASP A 379 43.94 -8.77 15.71
CA ASP A 379 44.03 -7.89 16.87
C ASP A 379 45.49 -7.47 17.17
N GLU A 380 45.67 -6.25 17.67
CA GLU A 380 46.96 -5.58 17.91
C GLU A 380 47.97 -6.46 18.66
N GLY A 381 47.56 -6.97 19.82
CA GLY A 381 48.38 -7.83 20.67
C GLY A 381 48.60 -9.25 20.12
N GLN A 382 48.04 -9.61 18.96
CA GLN A 382 48.18 -10.93 18.35
C GLN A 382 49.13 -10.95 17.15
N ILE A 383 49.36 -9.84 16.43
CA ILE A 383 50.22 -9.79 15.22
C ILE A 383 51.61 -10.42 15.46
N PRO A 384 52.37 -10.11 16.54
CA PRO A 384 53.69 -10.73 16.78
C PRO A 384 53.66 -12.24 17.07
N SER A 385 52.48 -12.81 17.34
CA SER A 385 52.25 -14.25 17.54
C SER A 385 51.60 -14.93 16.32
N GLN A 386 51.08 -14.14 15.38
CA GLN A 386 50.37 -14.57 14.19
C GLN A 386 51.09 -14.24 12.88
N LEU A 387 52.24 -13.58 12.93
CA LEU A 387 53.11 -13.39 11.77
C LEU A 387 54.50 -13.98 12.02
N ILE A 388 54.91 -14.89 11.14
CA ILE A 388 56.24 -15.50 11.16
C ILE A 388 56.98 -15.02 9.91
N SER A 389 58.09 -14.31 10.08
CA SER A 389 59.04 -14.04 9.00
C SER A 389 60.07 -15.16 8.90
N ARG A 390 60.49 -15.50 7.69
CA ARG A 390 61.57 -16.46 7.42
C ARG A 390 62.47 -15.95 6.28
N PRO A 391 63.76 -16.35 6.21
CA PRO A 391 64.57 -16.11 5.01
C PRO A 391 63.92 -16.81 3.81
N SER A 392 63.78 -16.10 2.68
CA SER A 392 63.17 -16.71 1.49
C SER A 392 64.05 -17.83 0.92
N SER A 393 63.40 -18.88 0.43
CA SER A 393 64.08 -19.99 -0.27
C SER A 393 64.83 -19.57 -1.55
N THR A 394 64.53 -18.38 -2.07
CA THR A 394 65.05 -17.86 -3.35
C THR A 394 65.99 -16.65 -3.25
N GLY A 395 66.25 -16.09 -2.06
CA GLY A 395 67.13 -14.92 -1.94
C GLY A 395 67.18 -14.27 -0.56
N SER A 396 67.81 -13.09 -0.50
CA SER A 396 68.02 -12.29 0.72
C SER A 396 66.82 -11.46 1.17
N ILE A 397 65.63 -11.76 0.67
CA ILE A 397 64.36 -11.09 0.99
C ILE A 397 63.60 -11.97 2.00
N PRO A 398 62.92 -11.42 3.02
CA PRO A 398 62.08 -12.22 3.91
C PRO A 398 60.77 -12.66 3.22
N ASP A 399 60.37 -13.89 3.52
CA ASP A 399 59.03 -14.43 3.24
C ASP A 399 58.19 -14.36 4.52
N TYR A 400 57.01 -13.73 4.45
CA TYR A 400 56.07 -13.63 5.57
C TYR A 400 55.04 -14.75 5.52
N PHE A 401 54.66 -15.23 6.70
CA PHE A 401 53.63 -16.25 6.91
C PHE A 401 52.66 -15.80 8.00
N MET A 402 51.37 -16.08 7.82
CA MET A 402 50.29 -15.75 8.76
C MET A 402 49.78 -17.02 9.43
N VAL A 403 49.66 -17.01 10.76
CA VAL A 403 49.17 -18.11 11.59
C VAL A 403 47.75 -17.80 12.04
N VAL A 404 46.79 -18.66 11.68
CA VAL A 404 45.37 -18.47 11.95
C VAL A 404 44.83 -19.65 12.76
N ALA A 405 44.07 -19.37 13.82
CA ALA A 405 43.37 -20.41 14.57
C ALA A 405 42.14 -20.92 13.82
N ASN A 406 41.94 -22.24 13.74
CA ASN A 406 40.79 -22.86 13.09
C ASN A 406 39.45 -22.39 13.68
N GLN A 407 39.44 -22.03 14.96
CA GLN A 407 38.29 -21.44 15.64
C GLN A 407 37.84 -20.11 14.98
N THR A 408 38.79 -19.24 14.61
CA THR A 408 38.51 -17.98 13.89
C THR A 408 37.87 -18.24 12.53
N ILE A 409 38.31 -19.30 11.83
CA ILE A 409 37.74 -19.69 10.53
C ILE A 409 36.32 -20.25 10.71
N LYS A 410 36.07 -21.03 11.77
CA LYS A 410 34.74 -21.58 12.08
C LYS A 410 33.74 -20.49 12.51
N GLU A 411 34.17 -19.49 13.28
CA GLU A 411 33.38 -18.29 13.62
C GLU A 411 32.95 -17.53 12.35
N LEU A 412 33.88 -17.31 11.41
CA LEU A 412 33.59 -16.64 10.15
C LEU A 412 32.67 -17.46 9.22
N LEU A 413 32.78 -18.79 9.23
CA LEU A 413 31.89 -19.69 8.48
C LEU A 413 30.47 -19.66 9.02
N ASP A 414 30.28 -19.71 10.33
CA ASP A 414 28.95 -19.65 10.97
C ASP A 414 28.25 -18.32 10.63
N GLN A 415 28.97 -17.19 10.67
CA GLN A 415 28.46 -15.86 10.31
C GLN A 415 28.02 -15.72 8.83
N VAL A 416 28.55 -16.53 7.91
CA VAL A 416 28.07 -16.59 6.51
C VAL A 416 27.11 -17.77 6.26
N GLU A 417 26.79 -18.55 7.30
CA GLU A 417 26.04 -19.81 7.24
C GLU A 417 26.66 -20.89 6.33
N GLY A 418 27.98 -20.90 6.24
CA GLY A 418 28.76 -21.97 5.61
C GLY A 418 28.75 -23.27 6.42
N ASP A 419 29.51 -24.26 5.93
CA ASP A 419 29.72 -25.53 6.62
C ASP A 419 31.03 -25.48 7.45
N PRO A 420 30.98 -25.64 8.79
CA PRO A 420 32.18 -25.63 9.63
C PRO A 420 33.08 -26.86 9.44
N GLU A 421 32.62 -27.93 8.78
CA GLU A 421 33.45 -29.10 8.49
C GLU A 421 34.49 -28.84 7.39
N LEU A 422 34.29 -27.83 6.53
CA LEU A 422 35.26 -27.43 5.51
C LEU A 422 36.66 -27.11 6.09
N VAL A 423 36.73 -26.60 7.33
CA VAL A 423 37.98 -26.30 8.05
C VAL A 423 38.71 -27.57 8.52
N ASN A 424 38.01 -28.70 8.61
CA ASN A 424 38.61 -30.00 8.95
C ASN A 424 39.25 -30.67 7.73
N SER A 425 39.08 -30.12 6.51
CA SER A 425 39.75 -30.62 5.32
C SER A 425 41.24 -30.24 5.35
N ASN A 426 42.13 -31.17 4.98
CA ASN A 426 43.59 -30.98 5.05
C ASN A 426 44.16 -30.00 3.99
N VAL A 427 43.33 -29.15 3.40
CA VAL A 427 43.62 -28.37 2.17
C VAL A 427 44.32 -27.04 2.46
N LEU A 428 44.21 -26.50 3.67
CA LEU A 428 44.70 -25.17 4.03
C LEU A 428 46.22 -25.06 4.29
N PHE A 429 46.99 -26.14 4.17
CA PHE A 429 48.43 -26.14 4.44
C PHE A 429 49.27 -25.94 3.16
N ASN A 430 50.03 -24.86 3.09
CA ASN A 430 51.18 -24.80 2.18
C ASN A 430 52.38 -25.50 2.87
N PRO A 431 52.88 -26.65 2.36
CA PRO A 431 53.78 -27.53 3.11
C PRO A 431 55.22 -27.01 3.30
N THR A 432 55.52 -25.76 2.89
CA THR A 432 56.79 -25.08 3.21
C THR A 432 56.88 -24.62 4.68
N ALA A 433 55.77 -24.64 5.40
CA ALA A 433 55.75 -24.44 6.85
C ALA A 433 56.17 -25.71 7.61
N ASN A 434 57.41 -25.75 8.13
CA ASN A 434 57.83 -26.78 9.09
C ASN A 434 56.79 -26.95 10.21
N SER A 435 56.35 -28.19 10.45
CA SER A 435 55.32 -28.52 11.44
C SER A 435 55.74 -28.33 12.90
N SER A 436 56.99 -27.94 13.15
CA SER A 436 57.51 -27.54 14.47
C SER A 436 56.89 -26.24 15.00
N ASP A 437 56.45 -25.35 14.10
CA ASP A 437 56.11 -23.97 14.43
C ASP A 437 54.58 -23.77 14.60
N LEU A 438 53.81 -24.86 14.50
CA LEU A 438 52.35 -24.90 14.52
C LEU A 438 51.85 -25.55 15.81
N THR A 439 50.97 -24.88 16.56
CA THR A 439 50.19 -25.56 17.60
C THR A 439 48.98 -26.29 17.00
N PRO A 440 48.52 -27.42 17.59
CA PRO A 440 47.38 -28.16 17.06
C PRO A 440 46.11 -27.29 16.95
N GLY A 441 45.55 -27.20 15.74
CA GLY A 441 44.38 -26.34 15.47
C GLY A 441 44.71 -24.95 14.92
N GLN A 442 45.98 -24.67 14.58
CA GLN A 442 46.38 -23.54 13.75
C GLN A 442 46.64 -23.96 12.30
N VAL A 443 46.56 -22.99 11.40
CA VAL A 443 46.88 -23.05 9.97
C VAL A 443 47.92 -21.97 9.65
N VAL A 444 48.94 -22.30 8.86
CA VAL A 444 49.96 -21.35 8.38
C VAL A 444 49.78 -21.09 6.89
N ILE A 445 49.83 -19.81 6.51
CA ILE A 445 49.48 -19.30 5.19
C ILE A 445 50.56 -18.35 4.70
N GLY A 446 50.83 -18.37 3.39
CA GLY A 446 51.97 -17.69 2.76
C GLY A 446 52.70 -18.67 1.81
N PRO A 447 53.96 -18.38 1.43
CA PRO A 447 54.70 -17.16 1.74
C PRO A 447 54.11 -15.93 1.03
N TRP A 448 54.26 -14.75 1.65
CA TRP A 448 54.23 -13.47 0.97
C TRP A 448 55.65 -12.90 0.92
N THR A 449 56.23 -12.84 -0.28
CA THR A 449 57.55 -12.24 -0.55
C THR A 449 57.54 -10.74 -0.26
N ASP A 450 58.62 -10.19 0.30
CA ASP A 450 58.75 -8.74 0.46
C ASP A 450 59.12 -8.01 -0.85
N ASP A 451 58.09 -7.70 -1.64
CA ASP A 451 58.13 -7.21 -3.02
C ASP A 451 57.72 -5.75 -3.18
N GLY A 452 57.70 -4.97 -2.09
CA GLY A 452 57.22 -3.58 -2.09
C GLY A 452 55.70 -3.42 -2.14
N VAL A 453 54.93 -4.49 -2.30
CA VAL A 453 53.47 -4.40 -2.50
C VAL A 453 52.72 -4.12 -1.20
N ALA A 454 51.97 -3.01 -1.21
CA ALA A 454 51.21 -2.54 -0.05
C ALA A 454 49.96 -3.38 0.29
N LEU A 455 49.35 -4.02 -0.70
CA LEU A 455 48.13 -4.83 -0.54
C LEU A 455 48.30 -6.21 -1.21
N SER A 456 48.38 -7.25 -0.40
CA SER A 456 48.55 -8.64 -0.81
C SER A 456 47.35 -9.49 -0.38
N PHE A 457 46.83 -10.32 -1.31
CA PHE A 457 45.79 -11.31 -1.03
C PHE A 457 46.29 -12.71 -1.36
N GLN A 458 46.17 -13.64 -0.42
CA GLN A 458 46.19 -15.07 -0.68
C GLN A 458 44.77 -15.62 -0.53
N SER A 459 44.27 -16.32 -1.54
CA SER A 459 42.85 -16.66 -1.66
C SER A 459 42.67 -18.13 -2.06
N PHE A 460 41.72 -18.83 -1.42
CA PHE A 460 41.47 -20.25 -1.64
C PHE A 460 39.95 -20.54 -1.72
N MET A 461 39.56 -21.55 -2.50
CA MET A 461 38.22 -22.14 -2.40
C MET A 461 38.22 -23.19 -1.28
N LEU A 462 37.25 -23.11 -0.37
CA LEU A 462 36.94 -24.13 0.64
C LEU A 462 35.90 -25.13 0.09
N ASP A 463 34.88 -24.64 -0.62
CA ASP A 463 34.04 -25.42 -1.52
C ASP A 463 34.05 -24.73 -2.89
N ASN A 464 34.48 -25.46 -3.91
CA ASN A 464 34.51 -25.03 -5.31
C ASN A 464 33.17 -25.25 -6.05
N GLY A 465 32.15 -25.77 -5.36
CA GLY A 465 30.77 -25.87 -5.81
C GLY A 465 30.31 -27.25 -6.24
N THR A 466 31.08 -28.29 -5.91
CA THR A 466 30.69 -29.69 -6.15
C THR A 466 29.35 -30.04 -5.49
N THR A 467 29.03 -29.39 -4.37
CA THR A 467 27.78 -29.54 -3.59
C THR A 467 26.52 -29.04 -4.30
N GLY A 468 26.65 -28.26 -5.38
CA GLY A 468 25.54 -27.63 -6.10
C GLY A 468 24.98 -26.35 -5.44
N GLN A 469 25.31 -26.07 -4.17
CA GLN A 469 24.72 -24.99 -3.37
C GLN A 469 25.44 -23.62 -3.49
N GLY A 470 26.20 -23.43 -4.57
CA GLY A 470 27.10 -22.29 -4.79
C GLY A 470 28.54 -22.62 -4.46
N ALA A 471 29.30 -21.73 -3.82
CA ALA A 471 30.71 -21.92 -3.49
C ALA A 471 31.12 -21.13 -2.24
N THR A 472 32.12 -21.63 -1.50
CA THR A 472 32.67 -20.97 -0.31
C THR A 472 34.16 -20.73 -0.49
N ALA A 473 34.60 -19.50 -0.33
CA ALA A 473 35.99 -19.07 -0.49
C ALA A 473 36.50 -18.32 0.74
N ILE A 474 37.81 -18.36 0.95
CA ILE A 474 38.51 -17.67 2.04
C ILE A 474 39.65 -16.80 1.49
N ASP A 475 39.79 -15.62 2.06
CA ASP A 475 40.76 -14.60 1.68
C ASP A 475 41.58 -14.18 2.89
N PHE A 476 42.90 -14.17 2.71
CA PHE A 476 43.88 -13.72 3.68
C PHE A 476 44.55 -12.47 3.13
N ILE A 477 44.34 -11.35 3.83
CA ILE A 477 44.74 -10.02 3.41
C ILE A 477 45.90 -9.60 4.29
N LEU A 478 47.04 -9.31 3.66
CA LEU A 478 48.23 -8.77 4.29
C LEU A 478 48.48 -7.36 3.75
N ILE A 479 48.57 -6.39 4.65
CA ILE A 479 48.84 -4.99 4.37
C ILE A 479 50.23 -4.67 4.90
N ARG A 480 51.04 -3.98 4.09
CA ARG A 480 52.40 -3.53 4.44
C ARG A 480 52.54 -2.08 4.03
N LEU A 481 52.66 -1.18 5.00
CA LEU A 481 52.69 0.25 4.72
C LEU A 481 53.88 0.91 5.42
N ASN A 482 54.57 1.77 4.68
CA ASN A 482 55.63 2.62 5.23
C ASN A 482 54.98 3.62 6.20
N THR A 483 55.45 3.65 7.45
CA THR A 483 54.78 4.39 8.53
C THR A 483 54.76 5.91 8.32
N SER A 484 55.62 6.45 7.44
CA SER A 484 55.58 7.87 7.05
C SER A 484 54.29 8.29 6.33
N TYR A 485 53.53 7.36 5.75
CA TYR A 485 52.22 7.62 5.15
C TYR A 485 51.06 7.58 6.18
N ILE A 486 51.37 7.45 7.48
CA ILE A 486 50.38 7.18 8.52
C ILE A 486 50.58 8.13 9.71
N ASN A 487 49.47 8.67 10.21
CA ASN A 487 49.48 9.72 11.22
C ASN A 487 49.69 9.13 12.63
N SER A 488 50.90 9.26 13.18
CA SER A 488 51.34 8.77 14.49
C SER A 488 50.64 9.38 15.73
N SER A 489 49.66 10.25 15.55
CA SER A 489 48.88 10.86 16.65
C SER A 489 47.68 10.04 17.14
N GLN A 490 47.44 8.85 16.56
CA GLN A 490 46.47 7.86 17.06
C GLN A 490 47.20 6.56 17.39
N SER A 491 46.78 5.88 18.46
CA SER A 491 47.36 4.62 18.91
C SER A 491 47.27 3.52 17.84
N GLY A 492 48.39 2.82 17.60
CA GLY A 492 48.41 1.49 16.94
C GLY A 492 47.74 1.37 15.55
N PRO A 493 48.19 2.11 14.52
CA PRO A 493 47.72 1.87 13.15
C PRO A 493 48.36 0.64 12.50
N LEU A 494 49.58 0.28 12.91
CA LEU A 494 50.36 -0.89 12.46
C LEU A 494 51.20 -1.37 13.67
N ASP A 495 51.13 -2.66 14.03
CA ASP A 495 51.60 -3.13 15.34
C ASP A 495 52.94 -3.92 15.31
N TYR A 496 53.52 -4.10 14.13
CA TYR A 496 54.82 -4.74 13.93
C TYR A 496 55.62 -4.01 12.85
N GLU A 497 56.60 -3.20 13.26
CA GLU A 497 57.53 -2.51 12.37
C GLU A 497 58.74 -3.41 12.06
N PHE A 498 59.20 -3.40 10.80
CA PHE A 498 60.45 -4.04 10.40
C PHE A 498 61.26 -3.16 9.44
N GLU A 499 62.58 -3.35 9.46
CA GLU A 499 63.51 -2.77 8.47
C GLU A 499 63.45 -3.60 7.18
N THR A 500 63.07 -2.98 6.05
CA THR A 500 62.99 -3.69 4.77
C THR A 500 64.37 -4.01 4.21
N THR A 501 64.51 -5.16 3.54
CA THR A 501 65.75 -5.51 2.81
C THR A 501 65.86 -4.82 1.44
N THR A 502 64.83 -4.07 1.03
CA THR A 502 64.83 -3.28 -0.20
C THR A 502 65.65 -2.00 -0.03
N SER A 503 66.36 -1.56 -1.07
CA SER A 503 67.36 -0.48 -0.98
C SER A 503 66.79 0.95 -0.86
N LEU A 504 65.61 1.11 -0.24
CA LEU A 504 64.98 2.40 0.06
C LEU A 504 65.08 2.71 1.57
N SER A 505 66.29 3.10 1.97
CA SER A 505 66.68 3.86 3.16
C SER A 505 65.66 3.93 4.32
N ASP A 506 66.00 3.27 5.43
CA ASP A 506 65.58 3.57 6.81
C ASP A 506 64.07 3.76 7.04
N SER A 507 63.24 3.19 6.17
CA SER A 507 61.79 3.30 6.23
C SER A 507 61.18 2.10 6.99
N LEU A 508 60.63 2.39 8.17
CA LEU A 508 59.88 1.43 8.96
C LEU A 508 58.61 1.05 8.19
N VAL A 509 58.47 -0.23 7.86
CA VAL A 509 57.24 -0.78 7.29
C VAL A 509 56.49 -1.51 8.39
N GLY A 510 55.27 -1.07 8.66
CA GLY A 510 54.37 -1.72 9.59
C GLY A 510 53.39 -2.66 8.88
N ILE A 511 52.74 -3.53 9.66
CA ILE A 511 51.86 -4.60 9.15
C ILE A 511 50.46 -4.54 9.78
N ASP A 512 49.45 -4.82 8.96
CA ASP A 512 48.03 -4.99 9.31
C ASP A 512 47.45 -6.14 8.46
N GLY A 513 46.30 -6.70 8.83
CA GLY A 513 45.72 -7.83 8.11
C GLY A 513 44.32 -8.25 8.54
N ALA A 514 43.66 -8.99 7.66
CA ALA A 514 42.34 -9.56 7.91
C ALA A 514 42.14 -10.91 7.23
N ILE A 515 41.23 -11.68 7.80
CA ILE A 515 40.72 -12.95 7.28
C ILE A 515 39.27 -12.70 6.89
N CYS A 516 38.89 -13.02 5.66
CA CYS A 516 37.52 -12.87 5.16
C CYS A 516 37.01 -14.18 4.55
N ILE A 517 35.75 -14.51 4.78
CA ILE A 517 35.09 -15.67 4.15
C ILE A 517 33.93 -15.17 3.29
N THR A 518 33.89 -15.61 2.03
CA THR A 518 32.82 -15.37 1.07
C THR A 518 32.02 -16.66 0.88
N LYS A 519 30.71 -16.66 1.18
CA LYS A 519 29.78 -17.69 0.72
C LYS A 519 28.94 -17.11 -0.43
N VAL A 520 29.00 -17.73 -1.61
CA VAL A 520 28.06 -17.47 -2.71
C VAL A 520 27.06 -18.62 -2.75
N SER A 521 25.77 -18.31 -2.82
CA SER A 521 24.68 -19.30 -2.86
C SER A 521 23.52 -18.81 -3.72
N PRO A 522 22.62 -19.72 -4.16
CA PRO A 522 21.43 -19.33 -4.89
C PRO A 522 20.37 -18.79 -3.92
N TYR A 523 19.61 -17.78 -4.36
CA TYR A 523 18.45 -17.24 -3.64
C TYR A 523 17.32 -16.99 -4.62
N LEU A 524 16.09 -17.33 -4.25
CA LEU A 524 14.90 -16.90 -4.97
C LEU A 524 14.65 -15.43 -4.63
N VAL A 525 14.81 -14.54 -5.61
CA VAL A 525 14.64 -13.09 -5.44
C VAL A 525 13.42 -12.58 -6.20
N ARG A 526 12.76 -11.57 -5.61
CA ARG A 526 11.60 -10.89 -6.20
C ARG A 526 12.05 -9.55 -6.76
N ALA A 527 11.77 -9.30 -8.04
CA ALA A 527 12.17 -8.09 -8.76
C ALA A 527 10.98 -7.46 -9.50
N VAL A 528 11.13 -6.19 -9.91
CA VAL A 528 10.18 -5.48 -10.77
C VAL A 528 10.95 -4.76 -11.87
N ASP A 529 10.52 -4.92 -13.13
CA ASP A 529 10.94 -3.99 -14.17
C ASP A 529 10.23 -2.64 -13.97
N SER A 530 11.04 -1.61 -13.70
CA SER A 530 10.62 -0.22 -13.75
C SER A 530 11.36 0.50 -14.88
N ASN A 531 10.69 0.59 -16.04
CA ASN A 531 11.15 1.32 -17.22
C ASN A 531 12.49 0.83 -17.80
N GLY A 532 12.70 -0.49 -17.85
CA GLY A 532 13.90 -1.13 -18.39
C GLY A 532 15.03 -1.31 -17.36
N LEU A 533 14.84 -0.88 -16.11
CA LEU A 533 15.70 -1.20 -14.98
C LEU A 533 14.98 -2.14 -14.02
N VAL A 534 15.53 -3.34 -13.84
CA VAL A 534 14.97 -4.38 -12.98
C VAL A 534 15.45 -4.19 -11.55
N ALA A 535 14.58 -3.67 -10.69
CA ALA A 535 14.86 -3.42 -9.29
C ALA A 535 14.52 -4.65 -8.44
N LEU A 536 15.51 -5.23 -7.76
CA LEU A 536 15.27 -6.27 -6.74
C LEU A 536 14.57 -5.63 -5.53
N LYS A 537 13.49 -6.25 -5.05
CA LYS A 537 12.70 -5.78 -3.90
C LYS A 537 13.01 -6.55 -2.61
N GLU A 538 13.04 -7.88 -2.69
CA GLU A 538 13.15 -8.75 -1.52
C GLU A 538 13.70 -10.13 -1.90
N ILE A 539 14.13 -10.88 -0.88
CA ILE A 539 14.52 -12.29 -0.98
C ILE A 539 13.35 -13.13 -0.45
N ILE A 540 12.97 -14.16 -1.19
CA ILE A 540 11.86 -15.06 -0.86
C ILE A 540 12.35 -16.26 -0.05
N SER A 541 13.51 -16.82 -0.42
CA SER A 541 14.18 -17.96 0.20
C SER A 541 15.66 -18.03 -0.20
N GLU A 542 16.49 -18.66 0.64
CA GLU A 542 17.77 -19.25 0.22
C GLU A 542 17.48 -20.58 -0.48
N GLY A 543 18.18 -20.87 -1.57
CA GLY A 543 17.92 -22.02 -2.44
C GLY A 543 17.70 -21.62 -3.90
N ASN A 544 17.65 -22.64 -4.74
CA ASN A 544 17.49 -22.59 -6.19
C ASN A 544 16.10 -23.08 -6.67
N ASN A 545 15.45 -23.96 -5.91
CA ASN A 545 14.15 -24.53 -6.22
C ASN A 545 13.01 -23.50 -6.06
N ILE A 546 12.13 -23.41 -7.08
CA ILE A 546 10.99 -22.48 -7.11
C ILE A 546 9.69 -23.18 -6.63
N ASP A 547 9.56 -24.48 -6.89
CA ASP A 547 8.33 -25.28 -6.69
C ASP A 547 7.96 -25.58 -5.24
N GLN A 548 8.90 -25.54 -4.29
CA GLN A 548 8.66 -25.94 -2.89
C GLN A 548 7.54 -25.17 -2.17
N ARG A 549 7.05 -24.05 -2.72
CA ARG A 549 5.86 -23.33 -2.22
C ARG A 549 4.52 -23.75 -2.84
N ILE A 550 4.52 -24.45 -3.98
CA ILE A 550 3.34 -24.54 -4.89
C ILE A 550 2.82 -25.97 -5.07
N THR A 551 3.14 -26.88 -4.15
CA THR A 551 2.59 -28.27 -4.13
C THR A 551 1.06 -28.37 -3.98
N ASN A 552 0.35 -27.25 -3.78
CA ASN A 552 -1.12 -27.19 -3.62
C ASN A 552 -1.85 -26.33 -4.66
N ILE A 553 -1.16 -25.65 -5.59
CA ILE A 553 -1.83 -24.91 -6.67
C ILE A 553 -1.61 -25.67 -7.97
N HIS A 554 -2.53 -26.58 -8.28
CA HIS A 554 -2.75 -27.01 -9.67
C HIS A 554 -3.32 -25.81 -10.45
N GLU A 555 -2.42 -25.00 -11.00
CA GLU A 555 -2.74 -24.21 -12.18
C GLU A 555 -2.07 -24.90 -13.39
N GLU A 556 -2.76 -24.88 -14.51
CA GLU A 556 -2.49 -25.72 -15.67
C GLU A 556 -1.27 -25.18 -16.43
N ILE A 557 -0.08 -25.76 -16.17
CA ILE A 557 1.09 -25.55 -17.03
C ILE A 557 0.71 -26.13 -18.40
N GLU A 558 0.33 -25.28 -19.34
CA GLU A 558 0.02 -25.69 -20.72
C GLU A 558 1.21 -26.47 -21.27
N PRO A 559 1.07 -27.78 -21.55
CA PRO A 559 2.22 -28.63 -21.88
C PRO A 559 2.89 -28.22 -23.19
N GLU A 560 2.18 -27.50 -24.06
CA GLU A 560 2.73 -26.90 -25.28
C GLU A 560 3.83 -25.86 -24.98
N LEU A 561 3.74 -25.10 -23.88
CA LEU A 561 4.77 -24.12 -23.48
C LEU A 561 6.08 -24.79 -23.10
N LEU A 562 6.03 -25.89 -22.34
CA LEU A 562 7.22 -26.68 -22.00
C LEU A 562 7.88 -27.27 -23.25
N THR A 563 7.10 -27.64 -24.27
CA THR A 563 7.66 -28.08 -25.57
C THR A 563 8.14 -26.95 -26.49
N THR A 564 7.91 -25.69 -26.14
CA THR A 564 8.30 -24.53 -26.96
C THR A 564 9.68 -23.98 -26.59
N PHE A 565 10.16 -24.19 -25.35
CA PHE A 565 11.43 -23.66 -24.87
C PHE A 565 12.51 -24.74 -24.68
N ASP A 566 13.13 -25.17 -25.79
CA ASP A 566 14.30 -26.05 -25.77
C ASP A 566 15.45 -25.46 -24.92
N ASN A 567 16.01 -26.26 -24.01
CA ASN A 567 17.18 -25.94 -23.15
C ASN A 567 16.95 -24.87 -22.06
N VAL A 568 15.86 -24.98 -21.29
CA VAL A 568 15.69 -24.29 -19.99
C VAL A 568 16.15 -25.23 -18.84
N GLU A 569 16.90 -24.70 -17.87
CA GLU A 569 17.23 -25.36 -16.59
C GLU A 569 16.19 -24.94 -15.53
N ASP A 570 15.59 -25.87 -14.78
CA ASP A 570 14.59 -25.52 -13.74
C ASP A 570 15.23 -24.79 -12.54
N GLU A 571 16.52 -25.04 -12.30
CA GLU A 571 17.27 -24.53 -11.15
C GLU A 571 18.68 -24.07 -11.56
N ILE A 572 19.18 -22.99 -10.93
CA ILE A 572 20.63 -22.73 -10.93
C ILE A 572 21.35 -23.71 -9.98
N THR A 573 22.45 -24.29 -10.46
CA THR A 573 23.33 -25.19 -9.69
C THR A 573 24.80 -24.89 -9.99
N SER A 574 25.69 -25.13 -9.03
CA SER A 574 27.15 -25.02 -9.18
C SER A 574 27.85 -26.33 -9.57
N THR A 575 27.16 -27.47 -9.54
CA THR A 575 27.76 -28.78 -9.85
C THR A 575 28.28 -28.83 -11.30
N GLY A 576 29.53 -29.26 -11.50
CA GLY A 576 30.18 -29.32 -12.82
C GLY A 576 30.57 -27.96 -13.40
N LYS A 577 30.42 -26.87 -12.62
CA LYS A 577 30.70 -25.48 -13.01
C LYS A 577 31.89 -24.91 -12.20
N GLU A 578 32.71 -25.77 -11.57
CA GLU A 578 33.75 -25.41 -10.59
C GLU A 578 34.84 -24.49 -11.19
N THR A 579 35.21 -24.70 -12.46
CA THR A 579 36.16 -23.85 -13.20
C THR A 579 35.63 -22.43 -13.41
N VAL A 580 34.32 -22.28 -13.61
CA VAL A 580 33.67 -20.97 -13.75
C VAL A 580 33.69 -20.22 -12.42
N PHE A 581 33.31 -20.90 -11.32
CA PHE A 581 33.37 -20.33 -9.97
C PHE A 581 34.79 -19.92 -9.58
N LEU A 582 35.79 -20.78 -9.81
CA LEU A 582 37.20 -20.48 -9.54
C LEU A 582 37.69 -19.25 -10.35
N ASN A 583 37.48 -19.23 -11.66
CA ASN A 583 38.00 -18.16 -12.50
C ASN A 583 37.27 -16.83 -12.26
N ALA A 584 35.96 -16.84 -12.01
CA ALA A 584 35.20 -15.64 -11.67
C ALA A 584 35.61 -15.07 -10.30
N PHE A 585 35.88 -15.93 -9.31
CA PHE A 585 36.47 -15.53 -8.03
C PHE A 585 37.88 -14.94 -8.19
N LEU A 586 38.76 -15.62 -8.93
CA LEU A 586 40.12 -15.13 -9.21
C LEU A 586 40.11 -13.81 -10.00
N ASN A 587 39.19 -13.63 -10.95
CA ASN A 587 38.97 -12.37 -11.66
C ASN A 587 38.60 -11.24 -10.69
N SER A 588 37.64 -11.48 -9.78
CA SER A 588 37.27 -10.54 -8.70
C SER A 588 38.46 -10.16 -7.81
N ARG A 589 39.29 -11.14 -7.41
CA ARG A 589 40.52 -10.87 -6.64
C ARG A 589 41.61 -10.19 -7.46
N ASN A 590 41.71 -10.47 -8.77
CA ASN A 590 42.67 -9.81 -9.65
C ASN A 590 42.33 -8.33 -9.90
N GLN A 591 41.05 -7.92 -9.86
CA GLN A 591 40.68 -6.51 -9.87
C GLN A 591 41.21 -5.78 -8.61
N LEU A 592 41.04 -6.36 -7.41
CA LEU A 592 41.61 -5.80 -6.17
C LEU A 592 43.15 -5.80 -6.19
N LYS A 593 43.76 -6.89 -6.69
CA LYS A 593 45.23 -7.01 -6.86
C LYS A 593 45.81 -6.10 -7.96
N LYS A 594 45.02 -5.33 -8.72
CA LYS A 594 45.52 -4.37 -9.71
C LYS A 594 45.78 -2.98 -9.14
N ASP A 595 45.08 -2.58 -8.08
CA ASP A 595 45.26 -1.31 -7.38
C ASP A 595 46.46 -1.35 -6.39
N ASN A 596 47.35 -2.34 -6.51
CA ASN A 596 48.20 -2.80 -5.41
C ASN A 596 49.51 -1.99 -5.17
N SER A 597 49.53 -0.70 -5.52
CA SER A 597 50.67 0.21 -5.33
C SER A 597 51.98 -0.31 -5.94
N ARG A 598 52.02 -0.52 -7.27
CA ARG A 598 53.24 -0.98 -7.96
C ARG A 598 54.21 0.12 -8.36
N ASP A 599 53.77 1.38 -8.35
CA ASP A 599 54.57 2.52 -8.84
C ASP A 599 55.49 3.12 -7.75
N GLU A 600 55.14 2.92 -6.47
CA GLU A 600 55.94 3.35 -5.30
C GLU A 600 55.70 2.34 -4.14
N PRO A 601 56.76 1.81 -3.48
CA PRO A 601 56.64 0.68 -2.56
C PRO A 601 56.05 1.06 -1.20
N TYR A 602 55.20 0.19 -0.66
CA TYR A 602 54.52 0.32 0.65
C TYR A 602 53.66 1.60 0.80
N VAL A 603 53.18 2.18 -0.31
CA VAL A 603 52.31 3.37 -0.35
C VAL A 603 50.82 2.95 -0.32
N PRO A 604 49.93 3.65 0.41
CA PRO A 604 48.51 3.31 0.44
C PRO A 604 47.79 3.68 -0.87
N ASN A 605 46.95 2.75 -1.36
CA ASN A 605 46.13 2.89 -2.57
C ASN A 605 44.64 3.16 -2.24
N PRO A 606 43.82 3.59 -3.22
CA PRO A 606 42.39 3.83 -3.04
C PRO A 606 41.60 2.64 -2.47
N THR A 607 41.99 1.40 -2.78
CA THR A 607 41.36 0.19 -2.23
C THR A 607 41.67 0.04 -0.73
N LEU A 608 42.92 0.21 -0.31
CA LEU A 608 43.30 0.21 1.11
C LEU A 608 42.56 1.29 1.91
N VAL A 609 42.49 2.51 1.39
CA VAL A 609 41.79 3.64 2.05
C VAL A 609 40.27 3.43 2.15
N GLN A 610 39.68 2.63 1.25
CA GLN A 610 38.28 2.20 1.36
C GLN A 610 38.08 1.11 2.41
N MET A 611 39.02 0.17 2.55
CA MET A 611 38.98 -0.90 3.55
C MET A 611 39.33 -0.43 4.97
N SER A 612 40.17 0.61 5.10
CA SER A 612 40.58 1.18 6.39
C SER A 612 39.51 2.07 7.01
N THR A 613 39.64 2.36 8.31
CA THR A 613 39.12 3.61 8.88
C THR A 613 39.74 4.80 8.12
N ILE A 614 38.93 5.82 7.82
CA ILE A 614 39.43 7.06 7.18
C ILE A 614 39.82 8.03 8.29
N ASN A 615 41.07 8.49 8.28
CA ASN A 615 41.47 9.60 9.13
C ASN A 615 40.87 10.91 8.59
N LYS A 616 39.74 11.33 9.17
CA LYS A 616 38.98 12.54 8.79
C LYS A 616 39.76 13.86 8.93
N GLN A 617 40.95 13.85 9.55
CA GLN A 617 41.81 15.02 9.69
C GLN A 617 42.79 15.18 8.52
N SER A 618 42.97 14.16 7.68
CA SER A 618 43.81 14.28 6.49
C SER A 618 43.07 14.91 5.31
N ILE A 619 43.69 15.93 4.72
CA ILE A 619 43.32 16.52 3.43
C ILE A 619 44.01 15.76 2.26
N ILE A 620 45.07 14.99 2.57
CA ILE A 620 45.92 14.30 1.59
C ILE A 620 45.50 12.82 1.52
N PRO A 621 45.08 12.30 0.34
CA PRO A 621 44.62 10.92 0.21
C PRO A 621 45.64 9.85 0.63
N THR A 622 46.93 10.07 0.41
CA THR A 622 48.00 9.16 0.83
C THR A 622 48.25 9.13 2.35
N LEU A 623 47.67 10.08 3.11
CA LEU A 623 47.67 10.10 4.58
C LEU A 623 46.27 9.77 5.16
N ALA A 624 45.35 9.23 4.36
CA ALA A 624 43.98 8.94 4.78
C ALA A 624 43.80 7.54 5.40
N TYR A 625 44.79 6.64 5.27
CA TYR A 625 44.79 5.34 5.95
C TYR A 625 44.87 5.54 7.47
N GLY A 626 43.97 4.87 8.20
CA GLY A 626 44.02 4.76 9.65
C GLY A 626 44.49 3.36 10.06
N LYS A 627 43.52 2.44 10.14
CA LYS A 627 43.70 1.01 10.41
C LYS A 627 42.66 0.20 9.63
N LEU A 628 42.94 -1.05 9.26
CA LEU A 628 41.97 -1.91 8.58
C LEU A 628 40.68 -2.06 9.40
N ASN A 629 39.54 -2.11 8.73
CA ASN A 629 38.24 -2.27 9.38
C ASN A 629 37.47 -3.42 8.73
N SER A 630 37.08 -4.42 9.53
CA SER A 630 36.35 -5.62 9.09
C SER A 630 35.12 -5.28 8.25
N THR A 631 34.22 -4.43 8.78
CA THR A 631 32.96 -4.09 8.13
C THR A 631 33.15 -3.35 6.80
N ARG A 632 34.18 -2.51 6.68
CA ARG A 632 34.54 -1.85 5.41
C ARG A 632 35.20 -2.82 4.43
N THR A 633 36.06 -3.69 4.91
CA THR A 633 36.69 -4.77 4.11
C THR A 633 35.61 -5.68 3.52
N GLU A 634 34.60 -6.06 4.30
CA GLU A 634 33.41 -6.75 3.81
C GLU A 634 32.70 -5.97 2.71
N MET A 635 32.41 -4.68 2.90
CA MET A 635 31.71 -3.87 1.89
C MET A 635 32.48 -3.81 0.56
N VAL A 636 33.81 -3.63 0.61
CA VAL A 636 34.65 -3.62 -0.59
C VAL A 636 34.63 -4.99 -1.27
N ILE A 637 34.81 -6.09 -0.52
CA ILE A 637 34.78 -7.45 -1.09
C ILE A 637 33.39 -7.81 -1.65
N ARG A 638 32.30 -7.44 -0.96
CA ARG A 638 30.91 -7.66 -1.44
C ARG A 638 30.61 -6.88 -2.73
N SER A 639 31.06 -5.62 -2.82
CA SER A 639 30.94 -4.78 -4.02
C SER A 639 31.72 -5.38 -5.20
N THR A 640 32.96 -5.83 -4.96
CA THR A 640 33.79 -6.48 -5.98
C THR A 640 33.23 -7.84 -6.38
N ASN A 641 32.74 -8.65 -5.44
CA ASN A 641 32.10 -9.94 -5.71
C ASN A 641 30.86 -9.79 -6.59
N SER A 642 29.98 -8.84 -6.30
CA SER A 642 28.78 -8.61 -7.14
C SER A 642 29.11 -8.10 -8.54
N ARG A 643 30.11 -7.23 -8.70
CA ARG A 643 30.53 -6.72 -10.03
C ARG A 643 31.38 -7.70 -10.85
N TYR A 644 32.22 -8.51 -10.21
CA TYR A 644 33.30 -9.25 -10.88
C TYR A 644 33.38 -10.75 -10.60
N PHE A 645 32.55 -11.29 -9.69
CA PHE A 645 32.39 -12.72 -9.45
C PHE A 645 30.98 -13.16 -9.90
N GLN A 646 29.93 -12.72 -9.20
CA GLN A 646 28.52 -13.09 -9.46
C GLN A 646 28.07 -12.84 -10.90
N TRP A 647 28.46 -11.70 -11.49
CA TRP A 647 28.16 -11.34 -12.89
C TRP A 647 28.61 -12.38 -13.92
N TYR A 648 29.71 -13.10 -13.63
CA TYR A 648 30.26 -14.15 -14.50
C TYR A 648 29.66 -15.54 -14.22
N LEU A 649 28.75 -15.65 -13.24
CA LEU A 649 27.96 -16.85 -12.98
C LEU A 649 26.62 -16.87 -13.74
N VAL A 650 26.32 -15.79 -14.50
CA VAL A 650 25.13 -15.68 -15.37
C VAL A 650 25.56 -15.91 -16.83
N GLY A 651 25.18 -17.07 -17.39
CA GLY A 651 25.57 -17.53 -18.73
C GLY A 651 24.46 -17.44 -19.78
N GLN A 652 24.53 -18.32 -20.78
CA GLN A 652 23.56 -18.39 -21.89
C GLN A 652 22.35 -19.27 -21.60
N THR A 653 22.39 -20.14 -20.58
CA THR A 653 21.28 -21.06 -20.33
C THR A 653 20.11 -20.32 -19.70
N ARG A 654 18.92 -20.56 -20.24
CA ARG A 654 17.67 -20.04 -19.71
C ARG A 654 17.31 -20.80 -18.43
N ILE A 655 16.72 -20.11 -17.48
CA ILE A 655 16.13 -20.66 -16.26
C ILE A 655 14.66 -20.24 -16.18
N PHE A 656 13.81 -21.01 -15.51
CA PHE A 656 12.45 -20.55 -15.26
C PHE A 656 12.40 -19.46 -14.18
N GLY A 657 11.42 -18.57 -14.31
CA GLY A 657 11.01 -17.61 -13.30
C GLY A 657 9.50 -17.38 -13.37
N HIS A 658 8.90 -16.94 -12.28
CA HIS A 658 7.47 -16.69 -12.16
C HIS A 658 7.16 -15.20 -12.40
N ALA A 659 6.42 -14.92 -13.48
CA ALA A 659 5.94 -13.59 -13.82
C ALA A 659 4.51 -13.39 -13.29
N TYR A 660 4.36 -12.49 -12.32
CA TYR A 660 3.08 -12.10 -11.73
C TYR A 660 2.63 -10.75 -12.29
N VAL A 661 1.48 -10.74 -12.99
CA VAL A 661 0.91 -9.54 -13.61
C VAL A 661 0.31 -8.61 -12.54
N TYR A 662 0.48 -7.30 -12.72
CA TYR A 662 -0.17 -6.30 -11.87
C TYR A 662 -1.65 -6.13 -12.25
N ARG A 663 -2.54 -6.43 -11.31
CA ARG A 663 -3.99 -6.26 -11.46
C ARG A 663 -4.45 -4.94 -10.85
N SER A 664 -5.26 -4.21 -11.60
CA SER A 664 -5.96 -3.01 -11.10
C SER A 664 -7.15 -3.43 -10.24
N VAL A 665 -7.08 -3.19 -8.93
CA VAL A 665 -8.16 -3.46 -7.97
C VAL A 665 -8.81 -2.17 -7.50
N ALA A 666 -10.10 -2.26 -7.19
CA ALA A 666 -10.85 -1.19 -6.57
C ALA A 666 -10.55 -1.13 -5.06
N VAL A 667 -10.30 0.09 -4.58
CA VAL A 667 -10.40 0.48 -3.17
C VAL A 667 -11.55 1.47 -3.06
N VAL A 668 -12.53 1.11 -2.25
CA VAL A 668 -13.77 1.83 -2.02
C VAL A 668 -13.76 2.43 -0.62
N LYS A 669 -14.03 3.73 -0.51
CA LYS A 669 -14.11 4.46 0.76
C LYS A 669 -15.35 5.34 0.78
N VAL A 670 -16.21 5.17 1.77
CA VAL A 670 -17.40 6.03 1.95
C VAL A 670 -16.95 7.34 2.59
N ASN A 671 -17.24 8.49 1.98
CA ASN A 671 -17.03 9.78 2.62
C ASN A 671 -18.12 9.99 3.69
N ILE A 672 -17.79 9.55 4.92
CA ILE A 672 -18.69 9.53 6.07
C ILE A 672 -19.30 10.91 6.34
N LEU A 673 -18.55 12.00 6.15
CA LEU A 673 -19.02 13.37 6.37
C LEU A 673 -20.14 13.73 5.39
N TRP A 674 -19.91 13.61 4.08
CA TRP A 674 -20.94 13.93 3.08
C TRP A 674 -22.14 12.98 3.14
N PHE A 675 -21.91 11.69 3.41
CA PHE A 675 -23.01 10.73 3.59
C PHE A 675 -23.84 11.02 4.85
N THR A 676 -23.21 11.41 5.96
CA THR A 676 -23.93 11.77 7.19
C THR A 676 -24.71 13.08 7.01
N ILE A 677 -24.16 14.08 6.31
CA ILE A 677 -24.89 15.31 5.94
C ILE A 677 -26.11 14.99 5.06
N LEU A 678 -25.97 14.09 4.08
CA LEU A 678 -27.09 13.61 3.25
C LEU A 678 -28.18 12.96 4.12
N MET A 679 -27.82 12.02 5.00
CA MET A 679 -28.77 11.30 5.85
C MET A 679 -29.44 12.22 6.88
N ILE A 680 -28.71 13.15 7.49
CA ILE A 680 -29.28 14.18 8.39
C ILE A 680 -30.27 15.08 7.62
N THR A 681 -29.95 15.47 6.39
CA THR A 681 -30.84 16.28 5.54
C THR A 681 -32.13 15.54 5.24
N LEU A 682 -32.04 14.27 4.80
CA LEU A 682 -33.21 13.44 4.52
C LEU A 682 -34.06 13.17 5.77
N TYR A 683 -33.43 12.92 6.93
CA TYR A 683 -34.12 12.76 8.20
C TYR A 683 -34.82 14.04 8.66
N PHE A 684 -34.15 15.19 8.61
CA PHE A 684 -34.73 16.49 8.97
C PHE A 684 -35.90 16.86 8.06
N LEU A 685 -35.79 16.60 6.76
CA LEU A 685 -36.91 16.75 5.83
C LEU A 685 -38.09 15.87 6.21
N GLY A 686 -37.89 14.58 6.51
CA GLY A 686 -38.97 13.70 6.98
C GLY A 686 -39.61 14.18 8.29
N LEU A 687 -38.80 14.61 9.25
CA LEU A 687 -39.23 15.12 10.55
C LEU A 687 -40.07 16.40 10.42
N LEU A 688 -39.70 17.33 9.54
CA LEU A 688 -40.51 18.50 9.21
C LEU A 688 -41.89 18.14 8.65
N GLY A 689 -42.01 17.05 7.90
CA GLY A 689 -43.28 16.62 7.30
C GLY A 689 -44.20 15.92 8.29
N ILE A 690 -43.64 15.23 9.29
CA ILE A 690 -44.40 14.59 10.37
C ILE A 690 -44.89 15.63 11.37
N LEU A 691 -44.00 16.50 11.86
CA LEU A 691 -44.34 17.53 12.85
C LEU A 691 -45.11 18.71 12.23
N GLY A 692 -44.81 19.04 10.98
CA GLY A 692 -45.44 20.12 10.24
C GLY A 692 -46.71 19.74 9.49
N SER A 693 -47.27 18.53 9.67
CA SER A 693 -48.51 18.12 9.01
C SER A 693 -49.65 19.09 9.38
N PRO A 694 -50.17 19.89 8.42
CA PRO A 694 -51.17 20.89 8.73
C PRO A 694 -52.54 20.22 8.92
N LYS A 695 -53.29 20.65 9.95
CA LYS A 695 -54.73 20.38 10.01
C LYS A 695 -55.40 20.93 8.74
N LEU A 696 -56.54 20.38 8.34
CA LEU A 696 -57.34 20.99 7.29
C LEU A 696 -57.88 22.37 7.75
N PRO A 697 -58.38 23.21 6.82
CA PRO A 697 -59.26 24.32 7.19
C PRO A 697 -60.44 23.83 8.03
N LEU A 698 -61.02 24.72 8.87
CA LEU A 698 -62.10 24.38 9.82
C LEU A 698 -61.72 23.30 10.87
N ASN A 699 -60.42 23.12 11.14
CA ASN A 699 -59.85 22.18 12.14
C ASN A 699 -60.18 20.69 11.91
N LEU A 700 -60.67 20.31 10.73
CA LEU A 700 -60.87 18.90 10.38
C LEU A 700 -59.53 18.14 10.36
N PRO A 701 -59.50 16.86 10.80
CA PRO A 701 -58.31 16.01 10.68
C PRO A 701 -58.02 15.71 9.21
N SER A 702 -56.74 15.56 8.83
CA SER A 702 -56.42 15.11 7.48
C SER A 702 -56.92 13.66 7.29
N GLN A 703 -57.53 13.42 6.13
CA GLN A 703 -58.02 12.10 5.75
C GLN A 703 -57.19 11.58 4.56
N GLU A 704 -57.08 10.26 4.44
CA GLU A 704 -56.54 9.66 3.23
C GLU A 704 -57.50 9.86 2.05
N ILE A 705 -56.98 10.40 0.94
CA ILE A 705 -57.66 10.34 -0.36
C ILE A 705 -57.79 8.87 -0.77
N ARG A 706 -59.00 8.35 -0.60
CA ARG A 706 -59.53 7.11 -1.18
C ARG A 706 -60.92 7.43 -1.73
N VAL A 707 -61.32 6.79 -2.83
CA VAL A 707 -62.60 7.08 -3.50
C VAL A 707 -63.80 6.88 -2.56
N SER A 708 -63.69 5.96 -1.59
CA SER A 708 -64.69 5.76 -0.53
C SER A 708 -64.85 6.96 0.41
N THR A 709 -63.75 7.59 0.85
CA THR A 709 -63.79 8.77 1.73
C THR A 709 -64.34 10.01 1.01
N TRP A 710 -64.15 10.08 -0.32
CA TRP A 710 -64.75 11.13 -1.14
C TRP A 710 -66.28 11.03 -1.18
N LEU A 711 -66.82 9.82 -1.32
CA LEU A 711 -68.27 9.60 -1.37
C LEU A 711 -68.96 9.93 -0.04
N SER A 712 -68.35 9.60 1.11
CA SER A 712 -68.93 9.91 2.43
C SER A 712 -68.89 11.40 2.78
N ASN A 713 -67.79 12.10 2.48
CA ASN A 713 -67.70 13.51 2.84
C ASN A 713 -68.69 14.40 2.04
N PHE A 714 -69.07 13.98 0.83
CA PHE A 714 -70.07 14.68 0.02
C PHE A 714 -71.52 14.35 0.41
N SER A 715 -71.85 13.19 0.97
CA SER A 715 -73.20 12.96 1.53
C SER A 715 -73.47 13.91 2.69
N ASP A 716 -72.49 14.07 3.57
CA ASP A 716 -72.69 14.71 4.87
C ASP A 716 -72.72 16.24 4.75
N GLN A 717 -71.92 16.83 3.84
CA GLN A 717 -71.99 18.27 3.55
C GLN A 717 -73.27 18.69 2.83
N VAL A 718 -73.85 17.83 1.99
CA VAL A 718 -75.16 18.09 1.35
C VAL A 718 -76.29 18.10 2.39
N ILE A 719 -76.20 17.26 3.42
CA ILE A 719 -77.16 17.25 4.54
C ILE A 719 -76.99 18.53 5.39
N LEU A 720 -75.76 18.93 5.72
CA LEU A 720 -75.49 20.10 6.57
C LEU A 720 -75.86 21.44 5.91
N ASN A 721 -75.60 21.63 4.62
CA ASN A 721 -76.00 22.86 3.91
C ASN A 721 -77.53 23.02 3.82
N ASN A 722 -78.27 21.91 3.67
CA ASN A 722 -79.73 21.98 3.70
C ASN A 722 -80.25 22.36 5.10
N SER A 723 -79.62 21.87 6.17
CA SER A 723 -80.02 22.14 7.56
C SER A 723 -79.80 23.58 8.04
N SER A 724 -79.01 24.38 7.32
CA SER A 724 -78.61 25.74 7.73
C SER A 724 -79.24 26.86 6.89
N SER A 725 -80.10 26.54 5.92
CA SER A 725 -80.76 27.53 5.05
C SER A 725 -82.21 27.86 5.41
N GLU A 726 -82.86 27.10 6.31
CA GLU A 726 -84.25 27.36 6.72
C GLU A 726 -84.32 28.26 7.96
N LYS A 727 -84.17 29.57 7.75
CA LYS A 727 -84.71 30.57 8.68
C LYS A 727 -86.21 30.79 8.39
N ILE A 728 -87.03 29.79 8.67
CA ILE A 728 -88.49 29.87 8.54
C ILE A 728 -89.06 30.50 9.82
N ASP A 729 -89.39 31.79 9.73
CA ASP A 729 -90.26 32.44 10.70
C ASP A 729 -91.71 31.96 10.44
N SER A 730 -92.41 31.52 11.50
CA SER A 730 -93.76 30.91 11.53
C SER A 730 -93.96 29.56 10.80
N ILE A 731 -94.28 28.52 11.58
CA ILE A 731 -94.90 27.27 11.10
C ILE A 731 -96.38 27.34 11.47
N ASP A 732 -97.25 27.40 10.46
CA ASP A 732 -98.68 27.13 10.61
C ASP A 732 -98.96 25.69 10.16
N GLN A 733 -99.85 24.97 10.85
CA GLN A 733 -99.98 23.51 10.66
C GLN A 733 -100.89 23.15 9.48
N SER A 734 -100.34 22.52 8.44
CA SER A 734 -101.13 21.68 7.54
C SER A 734 -100.38 20.39 7.15
N VAL A 735 -101.13 19.29 7.04
CA VAL A 735 -100.58 17.93 6.90
C VAL A 735 -100.30 17.59 5.44
N GLY A 736 -99.10 17.07 5.14
CA GLY A 736 -98.75 16.57 3.82
C GLY A 736 -97.64 15.51 3.85
N ASN A 737 -98.01 14.23 3.76
CA ASN A 737 -97.06 13.13 3.52
C ASN A 737 -96.41 13.28 2.14
N HIS A 738 -95.09 13.09 2.01
CA HIS A 738 -94.45 12.43 0.85
C HIS A 738 -93.04 11.92 1.22
N HIS A 739 -92.67 10.72 0.76
CA HIS A 739 -91.27 10.26 0.79
C HIS A 739 -90.48 10.85 -0.38
N HIS A 740 -89.24 11.29 -0.15
CA HIS A 740 -88.34 11.72 -1.21
C HIS A 740 -87.43 10.59 -1.69
N HIS A 741 -87.76 10.02 -2.85
CA HIS A 741 -86.85 9.17 -3.63
C HIS A 741 -85.79 10.04 -4.32
N ILE A 742 -84.53 9.94 -3.88
CA ILE A 742 -83.41 10.58 -4.58
C ILE A 742 -83.14 9.80 -5.87
N THR A 743 -83.25 10.48 -7.02
CA THR A 743 -83.00 9.88 -8.35
C THR A 743 -81.70 10.43 -8.94
N ILE A 744 -80.62 9.64 -8.87
CA ILE A 744 -79.34 10.00 -9.50
C ILE A 744 -79.45 9.76 -11.01
N ARG A 745 -79.32 10.82 -11.81
CA ARG A 745 -79.18 10.72 -13.28
C ARG A 745 -77.71 10.80 -13.68
N TYR A 746 -77.18 9.73 -14.25
CA TYR A 746 -75.94 9.81 -15.03
C TYR A 746 -76.20 10.61 -16.32
N ARG A 747 -75.19 11.38 -16.76
CA ARG A 747 -75.20 12.06 -18.07
C ARG A 747 -74.25 11.31 -19.00
N ASP A 748 -74.81 10.71 -20.05
CA ASP A 748 -74.09 9.89 -21.02
C ASP A 748 -73.14 10.80 -21.86
N PRO A 749 -71.81 10.54 -21.90
CA PRO A 749 -70.83 11.45 -22.52
C PRO A 749 -70.77 11.34 -24.05
N LYS A 750 -71.93 11.29 -24.72
CA LYS A 750 -72.06 11.27 -26.19
C LYS A 750 -73.23 12.11 -26.71
N ASN A 751 -73.11 13.43 -26.57
CA ASN A 751 -73.60 14.42 -27.54
C ASN A 751 -72.96 15.78 -27.21
N ASN A 752 -72.60 16.53 -28.26
CA ASN A 752 -71.79 17.76 -28.26
C ASN A 752 -72.09 18.76 -27.13
#